data_AF-A0AAU9KI67-F1
#
_entry.id   AF-A0AAU9KI67-F1
#
_cell.length_a   1.000
_cell.length_b   1.000
_cell.length_c   1.000
_cell.angle_alpha   90.00
_cell.angle_beta   90.00
_cell.angle_gamma   90.00
#
_symmetry.space_group_name_H-M   'P 1'
#
loop_
_entity.id
_entity.type
_entity.pdbx_description
1 polymer ?
#
loop_
_entity_poly.entity_id
_entity_poly.type
_entity_poly.pdbx_seq_one_letter_code
_entity_poly.pdbx_strand_id
1 'polypeptide(L)'
;MALVPKIVAQSILLALSNRTVDNDDVLRSQQTWFSYAFVHLMAVLRLFTGNLRERGHMGRHTGYWWQQYHGAAEPTGVCVDGLWDDVGYESSEYGFLLRRFTCLLCCKKKKGFPKRLILVRHGESEGNIDPLLYGRVPDNAIHLTELGYEQAIAVGESIRQIVGKETMRFIVSPYVRTIETFCGIRKAWGIQGKVIPWTEEPRIREQDFGNFQEPMKMRECKAQRRRFGCFFYRFPSGESPADVYDRVSSFLESLYRMFDKSSEENYVLVTHGVAIRVILMRYFKYRISDFERLENFRNGEFVVLEFNEYEGKFMLKTIVSNDVHIHQDGINILSYITVSLLIPIIGRLMPVKLSGKDLCKRGTPAGDIPIPEALGIVSGIIYILALILTVLTVVDNLDVKRMMTWGIVSILSMILLGFIDDLSDLRWRHKLLFPPLASLPLLINYAGLTTVVLPKPMRFLFMKDKILYTLLNPIVPISDGGDIAELGLFYYLYMGMMAVFCTNAINIYAGVNGLEAGQSFVIGAAVVVQNVWQILLRHDNENFHYLSLMFMTPYLATTLGLLKHNWYPSRVFVGDTFCYYAGMTFAVCGILGHFSKTLLLFFLPQVLNFLYSIPQLLKIVPCPRHRLPKFNAKTGLLEPSTITPESTRSNYTIINLFLVMFGPMKENHLVFALLAFQVLCCILAFFIRYGISGYLYDFVQ
;
A
#
# COMPACT_ATOMS: atom_id res chain seq x y z
N MET A 1 -11.32 25.09 -28.39
CA MET A 1 -12.20 23.92 -28.13
C MET A 1 -11.81 22.64 -28.89
N ALA A 2 -11.07 22.66 -30.01
CA ALA A 2 -10.79 21.46 -30.81
C ALA A 2 -9.84 20.40 -30.19
N LEU A 3 -9.14 20.71 -29.08
CA LEU A 3 -8.13 19.81 -28.51
C LEU A 3 -8.72 18.52 -27.92
N VAL A 4 -9.79 18.62 -27.12
CA VAL A 4 -10.38 17.45 -26.44
C VAL A 4 -10.98 16.44 -27.43
N PRO A 5 -11.77 16.84 -28.46
CA PRO A 5 -12.21 15.90 -29.50
C PRO A 5 -11.05 15.22 -30.23
N LYS A 6 -9.94 15.94 -30.48
CA LYS A 6 -8.75 15.39 -31.16
C LYS A 6 -8.03 14.36 -30.29
N ILE A 7 -7.87 14.62 -28.99
CA ILE A 7 -7.31 13.67 -28.02
C ILE A 7 -8.20 12.42 -27.91
N VAL A 8 -9.52 12.59 -27.80
CA VAL A 8 -10.47 11.46 -27.71
C VAL A 8 -10.45 10.63 -29.00
N ALA A 9 -10.46 11.26 -30.18
CA ALA A 9 -10.33 10.57 -31.46
C ALA A 9 -9.00 9.81 -31.59
N GLN A 10 -7.87 10.43 -31.20
CA GLN A 10 -6.57 9.74 -31.20
C GLN A 10 -6.53 8.59 -30.20
N SER A 11 -7.13 8.73 -29.00
CA SER A 11 -7.19 7.67 -27.99
C SER A 11 -8.04 6.48 -28.47
N ILE A 12 -9.16 6.74 -29.15
CA ILE A 12 -10.01 5.70 -29.76
C ILE A 12 -9.28 5.00 -30.91
N LEU A 13 -8.64 5.76 -31.81
CA LEU A 13 -7.86 5.18 -32.92
C LEU A 13 -6.66 4.35 -32.40
N LEU A 14 -5.99 4.80 -31.35
CA LEU A 14 -4.88 4.06 -30.73
C LEU A 14 -5.36 2.79 -30.03
N ALA A 15 -6.51 2.83 -29.33
CA ALA A 15 -7.12 1.64 -28.73
C ALA A 15 -7.57 0.61 -29.78
N LEU A 16 -8.09 1.07 -30.93
CA LEU A 16 -8.44 0.23 -32.08
C LEU A 16 -7.21 -0.32 -32.83
N SER A 17 -6.06 0.35 -32.72
CA SER A 17 -4.80 -0.07 -33.34
C SER A 17 -4.15 -1.28 -32.65
N ASN A 18 -4.56 -1.64 -31.44
CA ASN A 18 -3.96 -2.74 -30.68
C ASN A 18 -4.50 -4.13 -31.08
N ARG A 19 -4.45 -4.46 -32.37
CA ARG A 19 -4.42 -5.85 -32.84
C ARG A 19 -3.03 -6.15 -33.41
N THR A 20 -2.32 -7.04 -32.72
CA THR A 20 -1.11 -7.77 -33.18
C THR A 20 0.07 -6.92 -33.68
N VAL A 21 0.86 -6.36 -32.75
CA VAL A 21 2.27 -5.95 -32.95
C VAL A 21 3.05 -6.27 -31.67
N ASP A 22 4.36 -6.53 -31.80
CA ASP A 22 5.26 -6.97 -30.72
C ASP A 22 5.63 -5.89 -29.66
N ASN A 23 6.23 -6.35 -28.56
CA ASN A 23 6.26 -5.62 -27.28
C ASN A 23 7.21 -4.41 -27.19
N ASP A 24 8.26 -4.32 -28.02
CA ASP A 24 9.36 -3.35 -27.78
C ASP A 24 8.96 -1.88 -28.00
N ASP A 25 8.01 -1.60 -28.92
CA ASP A 25 7.51 -0.23 -29.13
C ASP A 25 6.59 0.26 -28.00
N VAL A 26 6.07 -0.63 -27.15
CA VAL A 26 5.26 -0.24 -25.96
C VAL A 26 6.12 0.55 -24.97
N LEU A 27 7.40 0.19 -24.82
CA LEU A 27 8.32 0.89 -23.91
C LEU A 27 8.63 2.32 -24.41
N ARG A 28 8.87 2.48 -25.72
CA ARG A 28 9.04 3.79 -26.37
C ARG A 28 7.77 4.65 -26.29
N SER A 29 6.60 4.04 -26.48
CA SER A 29 5.31 4.70 -26.29
C SER A 29 5.19 5.26 -24.87
N GLN A 30 5.37 4.44 -23.83
CA GLN A 30 5.26 4.86 -22.43
C GLN A 30 6.30 5.92 -22.04
N GLN A 31 7.54 5.81 -22.50
CA GLN A 31 8.56 6.86 -22.33
C GLN A 31 8.11 8.17 -22.99
N THR A 32 7.53 8.12 -24.19
CA THR A 32 7.00 9.30 -24.88
C THR A 32 5.84 9.94 -24.12
N TRP A 33 4.92 9.16 -23.55
CA TRP A 33 3.83 9.67 -22.70
C TRP A 33 4.35 10.31 -21.40
N PHE A 34 5.35 9.71 -20.75
CA PHE A 34 6.02 10.30 -19.59
C PHE A 34 6.68 11.64 -19.96
N SER A 35 7.43 11.69 -21.08
CA SER A 35 7.99 12.94 -21.60
C SER A 35 6.91 13.98 -21.92
N TYR A 36 5.75 13.57 -22.47
CA TYR A 36 4.66 14.49 -22.80
C TYR A 36 4.03 15.11 -21.54
N ALA A 37 3.74 14.27 -20.53
CA ALA A 37 3.23 14.71 -19.23
C ALA A 37 4.24 15.60 -18.49
N PHE A 38 5.53 15.23 -18.48
CA PHE A 38 6.60 16.02 -17.89
C PHE A 38 6.79 17.37 -18.60
N VAL A 39 6.78 17.40 -19.94
CA VAL A 39 6.86 18.65 -20.71
C VAL A 39 5.64 19.54 -20.48
N HIS A 40 4.44 18.98 -20.34
CA HIS A 40 3.24 19.77 -20.02
C HIS A 40 3.27 20.32 -18.59
N LEU A 41 3.70 19.53 -17.61
CA LEU A 41 3.91 19.99 -16.23
C LEU A 41 4.98 21.09 -16.18
N MET A 42 6.10 20.92 -16.87
CA MET A 42 7.18 21.91 -16.96
C MET A 42 6.78 23.16 -17.76
N ALA A 43 5.86 23.07 -18.72
CA ALA A 43 5.30 24.23 -19.42
C ALA A 43 4.37 25.04 -18.50
N VAL A 44 3.53 24.38 -17.69
CA VAL A 44 2.71 25.03 -16.66
C VAL A 44 3.58 25.66 -15.56
N LEU A 45 4.63 24.97 -15.11
CA LEU A 45 5.57 25.51 -14.12
C LEU A 45 6.36 26.72 -14.66
N ARG A 46 6.80 26.68 -15.93
CA ARG A 46 7.43 27.84 -16.60
C ARG A 46 6.49 29.05 -16.72
N LEU A 47 5.18 28.83 -16.82
CA LEU A 47 4.16 29.87 -16.79
C LEU A 47 4.06 30.56 -15.42
N PHE A 48 4.41 29.87 -14.33
CA PHE A 48 4.48 30.46 -12.98
C PHE A 48 5.85 31.06 -12.64
N THR A 49 6.95 30.54 -13.17
CA THR A 49 8.31 31.08 -12.93
C THR A 49 8.69 32.21 -13.91
N GLY A 50 7.73 32.75 -14.66
CA GLY A 50 7.93 33.72 -15.74
C GLY A 50 8.34 35.15 -15.31
N ASN A 51 8.85 35.36 -14.09
CA ASN A 51 9.42 36.63 -13.66
C ASN A 51 10.30 36.46 -12.39
N LEU A 52 11.57 36.09 -12.59
CA LEU A 52 12.70 36.44 -11.70
C LEU A 52 14.01 35.96 -12.35
N ARG A 53 14.90 36.90 -12.70
CA ARG A 53 16.22 36.62 -13.31
C ARG A 53 17.27 37.44 -12.57
N GLU A 54 18.25 36.76 -11.95
CA GLU A 54 19.70 36.98 -12.14
C GLU A 54 20.57 36.38 -11.02
N ARG A 55 21.78 35.91 -11.41
CA ARG A 55 22.97 35.58 -10.59
C ARG A 55 22.81 34.42 -9.57
N GLY A 56 23.82 33.60 -9.30
CA GLY A 56 25.14 33.43 -9.94
C GLY A 56 26.07 32.56 -9.09
N HIS A 57 26.98 31.80 -9.74
CA HIS A 57 28.18 31.08 -9.23
C HIS A 57 28.16 30.41 -7.82
N MET A 58 28.28 29.08 -7.68
CA MET A 58 29.46 28.22 -7.95
C MET A 58 30.52 28.24 -6.82
N GLY A 59 30.68 27.10 -6.11
CA GLY A 59 31.74 26.89 -5.11
C GLY A 59 31.66 25.50 -4.45
N ARG A 60 32.80 24.87 -4.17
CA ARG A 60 32.96 23.58 -3.44
C ARG A 60 33.95 23.76 -2.27
N HIS A 61 34.04 22.72 -1.42
CA HIS A 61 35.06 22.33 -0.42
C HIS A 61 34.43 22.16 0.98
N THR A 62 34.45 21.01 1.68
CA THR A 62 35.45 19.94 1.97
C THR A 62 36.58 20.34 2.92
N GLY A 63 36.65 19.77 4.13
CA GLY A 63 37.86 19.87 4.98
C GLY A 63 37.69 19.54 6.47
N TYR A 64 37.93 18.27 6.83
CA TYR A 64 38.18 17.67 8.16
C TYR A 64 38.74 18.52 9.32
N TRP A 65 38.40 18.10 10.56
CA TRP A 65 39.33 17.96 11.69
C TRP A 65 39.03 16.66 12.48
N TRP A 66 39.97 16.21 13.33
CA TRP A 66 39.96 14.91 14.05
C TRP A 66 40.48 15.10 15.50
N GLN A 67 40.62 14.00 16.26
CA GLN A 67 41.20 13.84 17.62
C GLN A 67 40.23 14.07 18.80
N GLN A 68 40.34 13.40 19.97
CA GLN A 68 41.11 12.20 20.42
C GLN A 68 40.70 11.86 21.88
N TYR A 69 40.84 10.60 22.35
CA TYR A 69 41.46 10.22 23.66
C TYR A 69 41.40 8.69 23.95
N HIS A 70 42.21 8.25 24.93
CA HIS A 70 42.48 6.86 25.37
C HIS A 70 41.81 6.59 26.76
N GLY A 71 41.72 5.38 27.35
CA GLY A 71 42.07 4.02 26.91
C GLY A 71 42.15 2.99 28.08
N ALA A 72 42.27 1.70 27.74
CA ALA A 72 42.81 0.53 28.49
C ALA A 72 42.45 0.20 29.98
N ALA A 73 41.93 -1.02 30.22
CA ALA A 73 42.24 -1.93 31.36
C ALA A 73 41.61 -3.35 31.12
N GLU A 74 42.23 -4.43 31.61
CA GLU A 74 41.77 -5.85 31.44
C GLU A 74 42.29 -6.78 32.59
N PRO A 75 42.07 -8.13 32.67
CA PRO A 75 41.03 -8.70 33.56
C PRO A 75 41.44 -9.89 34.48
N THR A 76 40.45 -10.48 35.17
CA THR A 76 40.35 -11.88 35.70
C THR A 76 38.86 -12.12 36.11
N GLY A 77 38.32 -13.27 36.55
CA GLY A 77 38.75 -14.65 36.90
C GLY A 77 37.74 -15.22 37.94
N VAL A 78 37.47 -16.53 38.17
CA VAL A 78 37.89 -17.85 37.64
C VAL A 78 36.70 -18.84 37.86
N CYS A 79 36.65 -20.02 37.21
CA CYS A 79 35.54 -21.00 37.31
C CYS A 79 35.84 -22.25 38.18
N VAL A 80 34.80 -22.98 38.62
CA VAL A 80 34.85 -24.40 39.08
C VAL A 80 33.57 -25.14 38.62
N ASP A 81 33.70 -26.40 38.21
CA ASP A 81 32.63 -27.33 37.74
C ASP A 81 32.44 -28.51 38.73
N GLY A 82 31.32 -29.26 38.69
CA GLY A 82 31.26 -30.55 39.41
C GLY A 82 29.95 -31.39 39.43
N LEU A 83 30.07 -32.63 38.92
CA LEU A 83 29.60 -33.92 39.46
C LEU A 83 28.19 -34.54 39.13
N TRP A 84 28.31 -35.79 38.63
CA TRP A 84 27.40 -36.97 38.62
C TRP A 84 26.17 -37.08 37.70
N ASP A 85 26.24 -38.10 36.82
CA ASP A 85 25.14 -38.95 36.37
C ASP A 85 24.89 -40.09 37.39
N ASP A 86 23.73 -40.76 37.39
CA ASP A 86 23.54 -42.04 36.66
C ASP A 86 22.17 -42.74 36.94
N VAL A 87 21.79 -43.70 36.07
CA VAL A 87 20.63 -44.63 36.17
C VAL A 87 19.20 -44.02 36.09
N GLY A 88 18.26 -44.75 35.48
CA GLY A 88 16.82 -44.40 35.44
C GLY A 88 15.89 -45.55 35.03
N TYR A 89 14.58 -45.30 35.03
CA TYR A 89 13.53 -46.18 34.46
C TYR A 89 12.28 -45.37 34.09
N GLU A 90 11.40 -45.90 33.24
CA GLU A 90 10.25 -45.16 32.67
C GLU A 90 8.86 -45.67 33.13
N SER A 91 7.82 -44.95 32.69
CA SER A 91 6.37 -45.31 32.70
C SER A 91 5.58 -45.20 34.02
N SER A 92 5.13 -43.98 34.33
CA SER A 92 3.85 -43.66 35.00
C SER A 92 3.55 -42.16 34.81
N GLU A 93 2.36 -41.66 35.17
CA GLU A 93 2.12 -40.20 35.22
C GLU A 93 2.98 -39.51 36.29
N TYR A 94 3.25 -40.17 37.41
CA TYR A 94 4.29 -39.75 38.36
C TYR A 94 5.66 -39.66 37.68
N GLY A 95 5.95 -40.56 36.73
CA GLY A 95 7.14 -40.51 35.87
C GLY A 95 7.23 -39.27 34.96
N PHE A 96 6.13 -38.55 34.67
CA PHE A 96 6.20 -37.26 33.98
C PHE A 96 6.64 -36.13 34.92
N LEU A 97 6.15 -36.15 36.17
CA LEU A 97 6.62 -35.24 37.22
C LEU A 97 8.07 -35.56 37.63
N LEU A 98 8.41 -36.85 37.76
CA LEU A 98 9.76 -37.32 38.03
C LEU A 98 10.70 -36.98 36.89
N ARG A 99 10.32 -37.16 35.62
CA ARG A 99 11.12 -36.67 34.47
C ARG A 99 11.37 -35.16 34.55
N ARG A 100 10.45 -34.36 35.10
CA ARG A 100 10.70 -32.93 35.33
C ARG A 100 11.77 -32.67 36.40
N PHE A 101 11.78 -33.45 37.48
CA PHE A 101 12.79 -33.37 38.55
C PHE A 101 14.14 -34.02 38.17
N THR A 102 14.14 -35.14 37.46
CA THR A 102 15.37 -35.82 37.01
C THR A 102 15.97 -35.21 35.76
N CYS A 103 15.19 -34.54 34.89
CA CYS A 103 15.77 -33.70 33.83
C CYS A 103 16.44 -32.44 34.41
N LEU A 104 15.92 -31.89 35.51
CA LEU A 104 16.57 -30.79 36.25
C LEU A 104 17.93 -31.19 36.86
N LEU A 105 18.14 -32.47 37.18
CA LEU A 105 19.38 -32.99 37.78
C LEU A 105 20.32 -33.67 36.75
N CYS A 106 19.75 -34.39 35.79
CA CYS A 106 20.46 -35.00 34.66
C CYS A 106 20.53 -34.05 33.45
N CYS A 107 20.54 -32.73 33.71
CA CYS A 107 20.79 -31.72 32.69
C CYS A 107 22.29 -31.66 32.35
N LYS A 108 22.84 -32.80 31.92
CA LYS A 108 24.07 -32.88 31.16
C LYS A 108 23.85 -32.02 29.92
N LYS A 109 24.34 -30.77 29.97
CA LYS A 109 24.37 -29.89 28.80
C LYS A 109 24.88 -30.69 27.61
N LYS A 110 24.12 -30.78 26.53
CA LYS A 110 24.60 -31.30 25.25
C LYS A 110 25.62 -30.31 24.67
N LYS A 111 26.84 -30.31 25.24
CA LYS A 111 28.01 -29.63 24.71
C LYS A 111 28.18 -30.09 23.27
N GLY A 112 27.85 -29.19 22.34
CA GLY A 112 27.67 -29.48 20.93
C GLY A 112 26.79 -28.40 20.29
N PHE A 113 25.48 -28.44 20.54
CA PHE A 113 24.55 -27.57 19.81
C PHE A 113 24.72 -26.07 20.16
N PRO A 114 24.88 -25.17 19.16
CA PRO A 114 24.94 -23.73 19.39
C PRO A 114 23.55 -23.18 19.78
N LYS A 115 23.51 -22.04 20.48
CA LYS A 115 22.27 -21.33 20.83
C LYS A 115 21.42 -21.02 19.60
N ARG A 116 22.04 -20.62 18.48
CA ARG A 116 21.32 -20.24 17.25
C ARG A 116 21.98 -20.76 15.97
N LEU A 117 21.11 -21.10 15.02
CA LEU A 117 21.45 -21.30 13.61
C LEU A 117 20.69 -20.25 12.79
N ILE A 118 21.44 -19.34 12.17
CA ILE A 118 20.92 -18.21 11.39
C ILE A 118 21.15 -18.50 9.90
N LEU A 119 20.10 -18.45 9.09
CA LEU A 119 20.16 -18.74 7.65
C LEU A 119 19.89 -17.46 6.87
N VAL A 120 20.89 -16.95 6.15
CA VAL A 120 20.88 -15.65 5.47
C VAL A 120 20.87 -15.84 3.95
N ARG A 121 19.91 -15.22 3.24
CA ARG A 121 19.99 -15.10 1.77
C ARG A 121 20.87 -13.89 1.41
N HIS A 122 21.69 -14.05 0.36
CA HIS A 122 22.49 -12.97 -0.21
C HIS A 122 21.68 -11.70 -0.52
N GLY A 123 22.35 -10.54 -0.47
CA GLY A 123 21.79 -9.25 -0.93
C GLY A 123 21.44 -9.27 -2.42
N GLU A 124 20.84 -8.20 -2.92
CA GLU A 124 20.48 -8.09 -4.34
C GLU A 124 21.72 -8.23 -5.23
N SER A 125 21.62 -9.10 -6.24
CA SER A 125 22.70 -9.36 -7.20
C SER A 125 22.34 -8.83 -8.58
N GLU A 126 23.33 -8.53 -9.41
CA GLU A 126 23.11 -7.95 -10.75
C GLU A 126 22.16 -8.82 -11.59
N GLY A 127 22.27 -10.15 -11.47
CA GLY A 127 21.38 -11.12 -12.12
C GLY A 127 19.94 -11.16 -11.57
N ASN A 128 19.67 -10.53 -10.42
CA ASN A 128 18.31 -10.32 -9.94
C ASN A 128 17.62 -9.12 -10.62
N ILE A 129 18.38 -8.09 -11.03
CA ILE A 129 17.88 -6.97 -11.85
C ILE A 129 17.87 -7.35 -13.34
N ASP A 130 18.97 -7.90 -13.85
CA ASP A 130 19.12 -8.33 -15.25
C ASP A 130 19.29 -9.86 -15.37
N PRO A 131 18.19 -10.63 -15.52
CA PRO A 131 18.26 -12.05 -15.80
C PRO A 131 18.96 -12.42 -17.13
N LEU A 132 19.23 -11.47 -18.03
CA LEU A 132 20.02 -11.72 -19.25
C LEU A 132 21.52 -11.90 -18.93
N LEU A 133 21.98 -11.42 -17.76
CA LEU A 133 23.36 -11.58 -17.30
C LEU A 133 23.76 -13.06 -17.18
N TYR A 134 22.84 -13.94 -16.77
CA TYR A 134 23.05 -15.39 -16.71
C TYR A 134 23.31 -16.05 -18.09
N GLY A 135 23.06 -15.36 -19.20
CA GLY A 135 23.41 -15.83 -20.55
C GLY A 135 24.86 -15.51 -20.96
N ARG A 136 25.59 -14.72 -20.16
CA ARG A 136 26.92 -14.18 -20.47
C ARG A 136 27.94 -14.26 -19.33
N VAL A 137 27.48 -14.31 -18.07
CA VAL A 137 28.29 -14.47 -16.86
C VAL A 137 27.80 -15.73 -16.12
N PRO A 138 28.70 -16.65 -15.71
CA PRO A 138 28.34 -17.80 -14.89
C PRO A 138 27.70 -17.40 -13.55
N ASP A 139 26.67 -18.12 -13.10
CA ASP A 139 25.90 -17.79 -11.87
C ASP A 139 26.80 -17.57 -10.64
N ASN A 140 27.84 -18.40 -10.48
CA ASN A 140 28.76 -18.29 -9.34
C ASN A 140 29.60 -17.01 -9.32
N ALA A 141 29.73 -16.32 -10.46
CA ALA A 141 30.56 -15.13 -10.65
C ALA A 141 29.78 -13.81 -10.63
N ILE A 142 28.46 -13.83 -10.44
CA ILE A 142 27.63 -12.62 -10.42
C ILE A 142 27.77 -11.87 -9.09
N HIS A 143 27.94 -10.55 -9.18
CA HIS A 143 28.18 -9.64 -8.06
C HIS A 143 26.88 -9.10 -7.42
N LEU A 144 27.02 -8.47 -6.26
CA LEU A 144 25.99 -7.63 -5.64
C LEU A 144 25.81 -6.28 -6.35
N THR A 145 24.58 -5.76 -6.31
CA THR A 145 24.27 -4.37 -6.65
C THR A 145 24.64 -3.44 -5.49
N GLU A 146 24.62 -2.12 -5.72
CA GLU A 146 24.83 -1.13 -4.63
C GLU A 146 23.80 -1.34 -3.50
N LEU A 147 22.53 -1.56 -3.84
CA LEU A 147 21.46 -1.91 -2.89
C LEU A 147 21.74 -3.26 -2.18
N GLY A 148 22.27 -4.25 -2.89
CA GLY A 148 22.68 -5.52 -2.29
C GLY A 148 23.80 -5.38 -1.26
N TYR A 149 24.73 -4.45 -1.48
CA TYR A 149 25.76 -4.08 -0.50
C TYR A 149 25.19 -3.34 0.72
N GLU A 150 24.17 -2.50 0.56
CA GLU A 150 23.46 -1.86 1.68
C GLU A 150 22.63 -2.87 2.49
N GLN A 151 21.85 -3.73 1.83
CA GLN A 151 21.16 -4.86 2.46
C GLN A 151 22.12 -5.73 3.28
N ALA A 152 23.30 -6.05 2.75
CA ALA A 152 24.31 -6.83 3.44
C ALA A 152 24.84 -6.15 4.73
N ILE A 153 24.93 -4.81 4.74
CA ILE A 153 25.30 -4.05 5.95
C ILE A 153 24.15 -4.08 6.96
N ALA A 154 22.91 -3.82 6.54
CA ALA A 154 21.73 -3.84 7.40
C ALA A 154 21.50 -5.21 8.06
N VAL A 155 21.67 -6.31 7.30
CA VAL A 155 21.69 -7.69 7.84
C VAL A 155 22.73 -7.85 8.94
N GLY A 156 23.93 -7.28 8.76
CA GLY A 156 24.98 -7.32 9.77
C GLY A 156 24.61 -6.60 11.06
N GLU A 157 23.97 -5.43 10.96
CA GLU A 157 23.49 -4.69 12.13
C GLU A 157 22.37 -5.43 12.86
N SER A 158 21.40 -5.99 12.14
CA SER A 158 20.33 -6.81 12.70
C SER A 158 20.85 -8.08 13.39
N ILE A 159 21.78 -8.82 12.76
CA ILE A 159 22.41 -9.99 13.40
C ILE A 159 23.24 -9.55 14.63
N ARG A 160 23.91 -8.39 14.59
CA ARG A 160 24.64 -7.86 15.75
C ARG A 160 23.74 -7.52 16.93
N GLN A 161 22.51 -7.07 16.70
CA GLN A 161 21.51 -6.87 17.77
C GLN A 161 21.07 -8.21 18.40
N ILE A 162 20.93 -9.27 17.59
CA ILE A 162 20.50 -10.61 18.05
C ILE A 162 21.60 -11.36 18.81
N VAL A 163 22.84 -11.28 18.32
CA VAL A 163 23.99 -12.03 18.87
C VAL A 163 24.73 -11.23 19.97
N GLY A 164 24.71 -9.91 19.90
CA GLY A 164 25.26 -9.03 20.95
C GLY A 164 26.78 -9.20 21.14
N LYS A 165 27.15 -9.89 22.23
CA LYS A 165 28.55 -10.21 22.59
C LYS A 165 28.87 -11.71 22.48
N GLU A 166 27.90 -12.55 22.11
CA GLU A 166 28.09 -13.98 22.00
C GLU A 166 29.03 -14.34 20.84
N THR A 167 29.69 -15.49 20.98
CA THR A 167 30.58 -16.04 19.96
C THR A 167 29.80 -16.48 18.71
N MET A 168 30.43 -16.37 17.53
CA MET A 168 29.82 -16.82 16.28
C MET A 168 30.82 -17.34 15.25
N ARG A 169 30.32 -18.16 14.32
CA ARG A 169 31.04 -18.66 13.13
C ARG A 169 30.20 -18.46 11.88
N PHE A 170 30.84 -18.08 10.78
CA PHE A 170 30.20 -18.00 9.45
C PHE A 170 30.48 -19.23 8.59
N ILE A 171 29.49 -19.68 7.85
CA ILE A 171 29.63 -20.70 6.79
C ILE A 171 29.04 -20.10 5.51
N VAL A 172 29.85 -19.95 4.47
CA VAL A 172 29.54 -19.08 3.33
C VAL A 172 29.54 -19.89 2.03
N SER A 173 28.56 -19.69 1.17
CA SER A 173 28.60 -20.29 -0.18
C SER A 173 29.73 -19.64 -1.01
N PRO A 174 30.44 -20.39 -1.86
CA PRO A 174 31.59 -19.88 -2.63
C PRO A 174 31.20 -18.96 -3.81
N TYR A 175 29.93 -18.61 -3.98
CA TYR A 175 29.49 -17.68 -5.03
C TYR A 175 29.83 -16.23 -4.63
N VAL A 176 30.21 -15.41 -5.62
CA VAL A 176 30.68 -14.03 -5.40
C VAL A 176 29.69 -13.20 -4.58
N ARG A 177 28.42 -13.09 -5.00
CA ARG A 177 27.36 -12.40 -4.24
C ARG A 177 27.21 -12.85 -2.77
N THR A 178 27.44 -14.12 -2.44
CA THR A 178 27.38 -14.60 -1.04
C THR A 178 28.62 -14.22 -0.24
N ILE A 179 29.81 -14.22 -0.87
CA ILE A 179 31.06 -13.73 -0.25
C ILE A 179 30.98 -12.22 -0.03
N GLU A 180 30.47 -11.45 -1.00
CA GLU A 180 30.25 -10.01 -0.88
C GLU A 180 29.21 -9.68 0.19
N THR A 181 28.12 -10.46 0.29
CA THR A 181 27.13 -10.29 1.37
C THR A 181 27.78 -10.52 2.74
N PHE A 182 28.56 -11.59 2.88
CA PHE A 182 29.34 -11.86 4.09
C PHE A 182 30.32 -10.71 4.41
N CYS A 183 31.03 -10.19 3.42
CA CYS A 183 31.91 -9.02 3.59
C CYS A 183 31.16 -7.74 4.00
N GLY A 184 29.90 -7.55 3.55
CA GLY A 184 29.00 -6.50 4.05
C GLY A 184 28.64 -6.70 5.51
N ILE A 185 28.15 -7.90 5.87
CA ILE A 185 27.74 -8.29 7.23
C ILE A 185 28.86 -8.05 8.25
N ARG A 186 30.10 -8.43 7.91
CA ARG A 186 31.27 -8.24 8.80
C ARG A 186 31.54 -6.78 9.17
N LYS A 187 31.15 -5.80 8.35
CA LYS A 187 31.37 -4.36 8.63
C LYS A 187 30.69 -3.94 9.93
N ALA A 188 29.57 -4.56 10.30
CA ALA A 188 28.86 -4.27 11.54
C ALA A 188 29.68 -4.57 12.81
N TRP A 189 30.73 -5.40 12.75
CA TRP A 189 31.70 -5.63 13.84
C TRP A 189 33.04 -4.90 13.66
N GLY A 190 33.17 -4.05 12.63
CA GLY A 190 34.38 -3.25 12.38
C GLY A 190 35.67 -4.08 12.36
N ILE A 191 36.63 -3.73 13.23
CA ILE A 191 37.91 -4.45 13.34
C ILE A 191 37.71 -5.88 13.87
N GLN A 192 36.81 -6.09 14.84
CA GLN A 192 36.51 -7.43 15.38
C GLN A 192 35.94 -8.37 14.30
N GLY A 193 35.21 -7.82 13.33
CA GLY A 193 34.70 -8.55 12.17
C GLY A 193 35.78 -9.28 11.35
N LYS A 194 37.04 -8.82 11.39
CA LYS A 194 38.16 -9.49 10.72
C LYS A 194 38.58 -10.81 11.38
N VAL A 195 38.33 -10.96 12.68
CA VAL A 195 38.81 -12.11 13.48
C VAL A 195 37.75 -13.21 13.65
N ILE A 196 36.49 -12.95 13.28
CA ILE A 196 35.41 -13.95 13.35
C ILE A 196 35.75 -15.15 12.43
N PRO A 197 35.72 -16.39 12.94
CA PRO A 197 36.02 -17.58 12.14
C PRO A 197 34.97 -17.80 11.06
N TRP A 198 35.43 -18.20 9.87
CA TRP A 198 34.55 -18.49 8.74
C TRP A 198 35.15 -19.57 7.83
N THR A 199 34.29 -20.25 7.07
CA THR A 199 34.66 -21.27 6.08
C THR A 199 33.75 -21.22 4.86
N GLU A 200 34.28 -21.47 3.67
CA GLU A 200 33.47 -21.72 2.48
C GLU A 200 32.90 -23.14 2.47
N GLU A 201 31.67 -23.30 1.96
CA GLU A 201 30.99 -24.59 1.85
C GLU A 201 30.27 -24.70 0.50
N PRO A 202 30.84 -25.44 -0.48
CA PRO A 202 30.24 -25.63 -1.80
C PRO A 202 28.85 -26.28 -1.77
N ARG A 203 28.52 -27.08 -0.74
CA ARG A 203 27.24 -27.79 -0.68
C ARG A 203 26.03 -26.90 -0.36
N ILE A 204 26.26 -25.67 0.11
CA ILE A 204 25.21 -24.64 0.33
C ILE A 204 25.15 -23.58 -0.78
N ARG A 205 25.72 -23.83 -1.97
CA ARG A 205 25.46 -23.03 -3.18
C ARG A 205 24.00 -23.13 -3.63
N GLU A 206 23.53 -22.21 -4.47
CA GLU A 206 22.16 -22.26 -5.00
C GLU A 206 21.89 -23.52 -5.85
N GLN A 207 20.61 -23.84 -6.08
CA GLN A 207 20.20 -24.77 -7.14
C GLN A 207 20.86 -24.38 -8.47
N ASP A 208 21.54 -25.33 -9.13
CA ASP A 208 22.06 -25.13 -10.48
C ASP A 208 20.92 -25.07 -11.51
N PHE A 209 20.94 -24.07 -12.39
CA PHE A 209 19.95 -23.84 -13.44
C PHE A 209 20.49 -24.15 -14.86
N GLY A 210 21.70 -24.69 -14.96
CA GLY A 210 22.44 -24.93 -16.20
C GLY A 210 23.47 -23.83 -16.49
N ASN A 211 24.60 -24.24 -17.10
CA ASN A 211 25.81 -23.43 -17.34
C ASN A 211 25.57 -21.96 -17.76
N PHE A 212 24.67 -21.75 -18.72
CA PHE A 212 24.25 -20.42 -19.19
C PHE A 212 22.74 -20.44 -19.44
N GLN A 213 22.03 -19.40 -19.00
CA GLN A 213 20.56 -19.36 -19.02
C GLN A 213 20.05 -18.51 -20.20
N GLU A 214 19.96 -19.13 -21.39
CA GLU A 214 19.31 -18.50 -22.55
C GLU A 214 17.85 -18.12 -22.22
N PRO A 215 17.42 -16.84 -22.43
CA PRO A 215 16.13 -16.35 -21.93
C PRO A 215 14.90 -17.14 -22.40
N MET A 216 14.86 -17.56 -23.67
CA MET A 216 13.75 -18.33 -24.24
C MET A 216 13.68 -19.74 -23.66
N LYS A 217 14.79 -20.50 -23.70
CA LYS A 217 14.89 -21.84 -23.11
C LYS A 217 14.57 -21.80 -21.61
N MET A 218 15.04 -20.78 -20.90
CA MET A 218 14.78 -20.60 -19.47
C MET A 218 13.30 -20.26 -19.19
N ARG A 219 12.63 -19.50 -20.06
CA ARG A 219 11.17 -19.24 -19.99
C ARG A 219 10.36 -20.52 -20.20
N GLU A 220 10.76 -21.35 -21.16
CA GLU A 220 10.15 -22.66 -21.41
C GLU A 220 10.36 -23.62 -20.23
N CYS A 221 11.58 -23.73 -19.71
CA CYS A 221 11.88 -24.57 -18.54
C CYS A 221 11.09 -24.11 -17.30
N LYS A 222 10.98 -22.79 -17.07
CA LYS A 222 10.14 -22.23 -15.98
C LYS A 222 8.65 -22.51 -16.19
N ALA A 223 8.15 -22.59 -17.42
CA ALA A 223 6.77 -22.99 -17.72
C ALA A 223 6.53 -24.50 -17.54
N GLN A 224 7.49 -25.35 -17.92
CA GLN A 224 7.45 -26.80 -17.69
C GLN A 224 7.50 -27.13 -16.20
N ARG A 225 8.40 -26.49 -15.43
CA ARG A 225 8.50 -26.63 -13.96
C ARG A 225 7.15 -26.40 -13.26
N ARG A 226 6.40 -25.36 -13.66
CA ARG A 226 5.06 -25.06 -13.12
C ARG A 226 4.01 -26.14 -13.40
N ARG A 227 4.21 -26.98 -14.42
CA ARG A 227 3.31 -28.11 -14.76
C ARG A 227 3.77 -29.45 -14.17
N PHE A 228 5.08 -29.63 -14.00
CA PHE A 228 5.69 -30.88 -13.54
C PHE A 228 5.77 -30.99 -12.01
N GLY A 229 5.90 -29.87 -11.30
CA GLY A 229 6.17 -29.81 -9.87
C GLY A 229 7.50 -29.12 -9.60
N CYS A 230 7.52 -28.23 -8.61
CA CYS A 230 8.64 -27.34 -8.33
C CYS A 230 9.82 -28.03 -7.64
N PHE A 231 9.60 -29.16 -6.94
CA PHE A 231 10.63 -29.90 -6.19
C PHE A 231 11.40 -30.95 -7.01
N PHE A 232 10.74 -31.63 -7.95
CA PHE A 232 11.37 -32.71 -8.76
C PHE A 232 11.84 -32.26 -10.15
N TYR A 233 11.44 -31.09 -10.64
CA TYR A 233 11.90 -30.60 -11.94
C TYR A 233 13.40 -30.27 -11.92
N ARG A 234 14.19 -31.02 -12.71
CA ARG A 234 15.61 -30.77 -12.97
C ARG A 234 15.76 -29.91 -14.22
N PHE A 235 16.58 -28.86 -14.16
CA PHE A 235 16.87 -28.03 -15.34
C PHE A 235 17.83 -28.75 -16.30
N PRO A 236 17.78 -28.46 -17.62
CA PRO A 236 18.75 -29.00 -18.58
C PRO A 236 20.18 -28.66 -18.18
N SER A 237 21.02 -29.68 -17.99
CA SER A 237 22.38 -29.56 -17.46
C SER A 237 22.50 -28.87 -16.09
N GLY A 238 21.43 -28.89 -15.27
CA GLY A 238 21.39 -28.33 -13.92
C GLY A 238 20.78 -29.29 -12.89
N GLU A 239 20.38 -28.75 -11.75
CA GLU A 239 19.83 -29.49 -10.60
C GLU A 239 18.30 -29.36 -10.50
N SER A 240 17.68 -30.27 -9.74
CA SER A 240 16.36 -30.12 -9.11
C SER A 240 16.53 -29.82 -7.62
N PRO A 241 15.52 -29.26 -6.91
CA PRO A 241 15.57 -29.16 -5.45
C PRO A 241 15.73 -30.50 -4.72
N ALA A 242 15.37 -31.63 -5.32
CA ALA A 242 15.71 -32.96 -4.80
C ALA A 242 17.23 -33.24 -4.84
N ASP A 243 17.92 -32.88 -5.93
CA ASP A 243 19.40 -32.98 -5.99
C ASP A 243 20.07 -32.07 -4.94
N VAL A 244 19.48 -30.88 -4.70
CA VAL A 244 19.91 -29.98 -3.62
C VAL A 244 19.71 -30.62 -2.23
N TYR A 245 18.60 -31.36 -2.03
CA TYR A 245 18.26 -32.03 -0.77
C TYR A 245 19.30 -33.09 -0.36
N ASP A 246 19.86 -33.82 -1.32
CA ASP A 246 20.88 -34.84 -1.06
C ASP A 246 22.22 -34.20 -0.65
N ARG A 247 22.69 -33.18 -1.39
CA ARG A 247 23.93 -32.47 -0.99
C ARG A 247 23.78 -31.72 0.34
N VAL A 248 22.63 -31.09 0.58
CA VAL A 248 22.30 -30.44 1.85
C VAL A 248 22.21 -31.45 3.00
N SER A 249 21.71 -32.66 2.76
CA SER A 249 21.74 -33.74 3.76
C SER A 249 23.16 -34.05 4.19
N SER A 250 24.09 -34.25 3.24
CA SER A 250 25.51 -34.51 3.56
C SER A 250 26.19 -33.33 4.30
N PHE A 251 25.76 -32.10 4.01
CA PHE A 251 26.21 -30.91 4.72
C PHE A 251 25.72 -30.87 6.17
N LEU A 252 24.44 -31.18 6.44
CA LEU A 252 23.92 -31.19 7.80
C LEU A 252 24.62 -32.21 8.70
N GLU A 253 24.93 -33.42 8.19
CA GLU A 253 25.77 -34.40 8.89
C GLU A 253 27.19 -33.87 9.19
N SER A 254 27.69 -32.94 8.38
CA SER A 254 28.98 -32.26 8.61
C SER A 254 28.84 -31.15 9.64
N LEU A 255 27.74 -30.38 9.58
CA LEU A 255 27.41 -29.28 10.47
C LEU A 255 27.20 -29.76 11.92
N TYR A 256 26.49 -30.87 12.13
CA TYR A 256 26.35 -31.46 13.47
C TYR A 256 27.71 -31.90 14.05
N ARG A 257 28.60 -32.47 13.21
CA ARG A 257 29.98 -32.79 13.62
C ARG A 257 30.89 -31.57 13.82
N MET A 258 30.48 -30.38 13.34
CA MET A 258 31.12 -29.11 13.68
C MET A 258 30.61 -28.60 15.02
N PHE A 259 29.31 -28.69 15.28
CA PHE A 259 28.70 -28.35 16.58
C PHE A 259 29.42 -29.10 17.72
N ASP A 260 29.58 -30.43 17.60
CA ASP A 260 30.29 -31.26 18.59
C ASP A 260 31.78 -30.90 18.82
N LYS A 261 32.39 -30.06 17.97
CA LYS A 261 33.83 -29.73 17.98
C LYS A 261 34.16 -28.26 18.24
N SER A 262 33.17 -27.38 18.13
CA SER A 262 33.35 -25.93 18.22
C SER A 262 32.65 -25.39 19.47
N SER A 263 33.06 -24.21 19.93
CA SER A 263 32.49 -23.56 21.13
C SER A 263 31.62 -22.36 20.79
N GLU A 264 31.48 -22.01 19.51
CA GLU A 264 30.74 -20.84 19.04
C GLU A 264 29.23 -20.97 19.23
N GLU A 265 28.66 -20.01 19.93
CA GLU A 265 27.25 -19.99 20.34
C GLU A 265 26.27 -19.75 19.18
N ASN A 266 26.73 -19.18 18.06
CA ASN A 266 25.88 -18.78 16.93
C ASN A 266 26.53 -19.18 15.59
N TYR A 267 25.79 -19.91 14.74
CA TYR A 267 26.25 -20.26 13.40
C TYR A 267 25.45 -19.48 12.36
N VAL A 268 26.14 -18.78 11.45
CA VAL A 268 25.51 -17.94 10.41
C VAL A 268 25.85 -18.49 9.03
N LEU A 269 24.85 -19.02 8.33
CA LEU A 269 24.99 -19.58 6.99
C LEU A 269 24.59 -18.54 5.95
N VAL A 270 25.52 -18.10 5.11
CA VAL A 270 25.28 -17.11 4.04
C VAL A 270 25.17 -17.83 2.69
N THR A 271 23.96 -17.87 2.16
CA THR A 271 23.53 -18.80 1.10
C THR A 271 22.40 -18.18 0.25
N HIS A 272 21.53 -18.99 -0.36
CA HIS A 272 20.60 -18.64 -1.42
C HIS A 272 19.18 -19.16 -1.17
N GLY A 273 18.21 -18.73 -1.96
CA GLY A 273 16.79 -18.93 -1.67
C GLY A 273 16.33 -20.39 -1.66
N VAL A 274 16.69 -21.17 -2.68
CA VAL A 274 16.29 -22.60 -2.72
C VAL A 274 17.09 -23.39 -1.69
N ALA A 275 18.38 -23.10 -1.52
CA ALA A 275 19.23 -23.71 -0.51
C ALA A 275 18.65 -23.57 0.93
N ILE A 276 18.20 -22.38 1.35
CA ILE A 276 17.58 -22.18 2.68
C ILE A 276 16.29 -22.99 2.81
N ARG A 277 15.40 -22.96 1.80
CA ARG A 277 14.15 -23.74 1.81
C ARG A 277 14.41 -25.24 1.94
N VAL A 278 15.45 -25.75 1.27
CA VAL A 278 15.85 -27.15 1.33
C VAL A 278 16.47 -27.50 2.69
N ILE A 279 17.30 -26.62 3.28
CA ILE A 279 17.81 -26.78 4.65
C ILE A 279 16.65 -26.88 5.65
N LEU A 280 15.68 -25.97 5.57
CA LEU A 280 14.49 -25.98 6.43
C LEU A 280 13.64 -27.24 6.22
N MET A 281 13.38 -27.64 4.98
CA MET A 281 12.65 -28.87 4.65
C MET A 281 13.35 -30.12 5.21
N ARG A 282 14.67 -30.23 5.03
CA ARG A 282 15.46 -31.38 5.50
C ARG A 282 15.60 -31.42 7.02
N TYR A 283 15.58 -30.26 7.68
CA TYR A 283 15.63 -30.15 9.15
C TYR A 283 14.28 -30.49 9.79
N PHE A 284 13.22 -29.76 9.42
CA PHE A 284 11.88 -29.90 10.00
C PHE A 284 11.07 -31.08 9.43
N LYS A 285 11.63 -31.83 8.46
CA LYS A 285 10.98 -32.95 7.76
C LYS A 285 9.66 -32.56 7.09
N TYR A 286 9.61 -31.35 6.53
CA TYR A 286 8.46 -30.86 5.77
C TYR A 286 8.16 -31.75 4.56
N ARG A 287 6.88 -31.94 4.24
CA ARG A 287 6.47 -32.69 3.05
C ARG A 287 6.74 -31.85 1.79
N ILE A 288 6.77 -32.50 0.63
CA ILE A 288 6.96 -31.83 -0.66
C ILE A 288 5.88 -30.76 -0.89
N SER A 289 4.62 -31.05 -0.53
CA SER A 289 3.50 -30.09 -0.55
C SER A 289 3.74 -28.83 0.30
N ASP A 290 4.52 -28.96 1.37
CA ASP A 290 4.80 -27.87 2.30
C ASP A 290 5.99 -27.07 1.78
N PHE A 291 7.02 -27.73 1.24
CA PHE A 291 8.12 -27.08 0.51
C PHE A 291 7.63 -26.27 -0.70
N GLU A 292 6.65 -26.77 -1.46
CA GLU A 292 6.10 -26.05 -2.62
C GLU A 292 5.27 -24.83 -2.23
N ARG A 293 4.71 -24.82 -1.01
CA ARG A 293 4.02 -23.66 -0.40
C ARG A 293 4.96 -22.66 0.27
N LEU A 294 6.19 -23.05 0.62
CA LEU A 294 7.19 -22.08 1.10
C LEU A 294 7.48 -21.06 -0.01
N GLU A 295 7.31 -19.78 0.31
CA GLU A 295 7.79 -18.71 -0.55
C GLU A 295 9.32 -18.69 -0.60
N ASN A 296 9.88 -17.94 -1.54
CA ASN A 296 11.33 -17.77 -1.64
C ASN A 296 11.74 -16.50 -0.91
N PHE A 297 12.59 -16.62 0.12
CA PHE A 297 13.14 -15.51 0.89
C PHE A 297 13.62 -14.37 -0.01
N ARG A 298 13.40 -13.11 0.38
CA ARG A 298 13.89 -11.92 -0.33
C ARG A 298 15.42 -11.82 -0.24
N ASN A 299 16.00 -10.98 -1.10
CA ASN A 299 17.40 -10.62 -0.96
C ASN A 299 17.63 -9.88 0.37
N GLY A 300 18.65 -10.27 1.14
CA GLY A 300 18.87 -9.72 2.48
C GLY A 300 17.89 -10.16 3.57
N GLU A 301 16.97 -11.11 3.30
CA GLU A 301 16.21 -11.77 4.37
C GLU A 301 17.05 -12.83 5.09
N PHE A 302 16.80 -13.00 6.40
CA PHE A 302 17.36 -14.10 7.17
C PHE A 302 16.38 -14.72 8.16
N VAL A 303 16.63 -15.98 8.50
CA VAL A 303 15.84 -16.79 9.42
C VAL A 303 16.65 -17.07 10.67
N VAL A 304 16.05 -16.87 11.86
CA VAL A 304 16.64 -17.24 13.14
C VAL A 304 15.98 -18.52 13.67
N LEU A 305 16.78 -19.58 13.80
CA LEU A 305 16.41 -20.80 14.49
C LEU A 305 17.15 -20.82 15.85
N GLU A 306 16.42 -20.86 16.97
CA GLU A 306 17.03 -20.95 18.31
C GLU A 306 16.92 -22.38 18.85
N PHE A 307 17.96 -22.85 19.54
CA PHE A 307 18.00 -24.20 20.11
C PHE A 307 17.14 -24.27 21.38
N ASN A 308 16.09 -25.09 21.35
CA ASN A 308 15.28 -25.39 22.52
C ASN A 308 15.91 -26.58 23.26
N GLU A 309 16.61 -26.30 24.36
CA GLU A 309 17.27 -27.34 25.18
C GLU A 309 16.30 -28.42 25.68
N TYR A 310 15.04 -28.05 25.99
CA TYR A 310 14.02 -28.99 26.47
C TYR A 310 13.52 -29.97 25.40
N GLU A 311 13.45 -29.53 24.13
CA GLU A 311 13.02 -30.36 23.00
C GLU A 311 14.21 -30.97 22.22
N GLY A 312 15.45 -30.55 22.52
CA GLY A 312 16.68 -31.07 21.92
C GLY A 312 16.86 -30.74 20.43
N LYS A 313 16.22 -29.66 19.94
CA LYS A 313 16.20 -29.25 18.52
C LYS A 313 16.10 -27.73 18.37
N PHE A 314 16.44 -27.23 17.19
CA PHE A 314 16.15 -25.85 16.81
C PHE A 314 14.66 -25.64 16.53
N MET A 315 14.16 -24.47 16.91
CA MET A 315 12.81 -23.99 16.64
C MET A 315 12.87 -22.68 15.86
N LEU A 316 12.00 -22.54 14.85
CA LEU A 316 11.86 -21.31 14.08
C LEU A 316 11.29 -20.21 14.98
N LYS A 317 12.05 -19.13 15.17
CA LYS A 317 11.66 -18.00 16.04
C LYS A 317 11.21 -16.77 15.24
N THR A 318 12.03 -16.35 14.29
CA THR A 318 11.81 -15.11 13.53
C THR A 318 12.31 -15.25 12.10
N ILE A 319 11.60 -14.62 11.15
CA ILE A 319 12.11 -14.26 9.82
C ILE A 319 12.28 -12.74 9.84
N VAL A 320 13.45 -12.25 9.45
CA VAL A 320 13.81 -10.82 9.46
C VAL A 320 14.08 -10.39 8.02
N SER A 321 13.32 -9.40 7.55
CA SER A 321 13.62 -8.66 6.32
C SER A 321 14.37 -7.37 6.66
N ASN A 322 15.35 -7.02 5.84
CA ASN A 322 16.22 -5.86 5.99
C ASN A 322 16.16 -4.99 4.72
N ASP A 323 15.00 -4.97 4.06
CA ASP A 323 14.74 -4.11 2.90
C ASP A 323 14.94 -2.62 3.29
N VAL A 324 15.79 -1.89 2.55
CA VAL A 324 16.03 -0.45 2.75
C VAL A 324 14.90 0.36 2.07
N HIS A 325 13.66 0.19 2.58
CA HIS A 325 12.50 0.93 2.09
C HIS A 325 12.46 2.35 2.66
N ILE A 326 12.12 3.33 1.81
CA ILE A 326 11.56 4.59 2.31
C ILE A 326 10.16 4.26 2.80
N HIS A 327 10.01 3.98 4.10
CA HIS A 327 8.70 3.66 4.68
C HIS A 327 7.64 4.70 4.28
N GLN A 328 6.44 4.22 3.94
CA GLN A 328 5.31 5.04 3.49
C GLN A 328 5.04 6.22 4.45
N ASP A 329 5.31 6.05 5.74
CA ASP A 329 5.17 7.09 6.76
C ASP A 329 6.09 8.30 6.56
N GLY A 330 7.29 8.11 6.02
CA GLY A 330 8.16 9.22 5.61
C GLY A 330 7.53 10.04 4.49
N ILE A 331 6.93 9.38 3.50
CA ILE A 331 6.18 10.01 2.41
C ILE A 331 4.94 10.74 2.96
N ASN A 332 4.19 10.10 3.87
CA ASN A 332 3.02 10.67 4.54
C ASN A 332 3.39 11.96 5.30
N ILE A 333 4.39 11.90 6.18
CA ILE A 333 4.83 13.02 7.02
C ILE A 333 5.33 14.19 6.17
N LEU A 334 6.18 13.91 5.17
CA LEU A 334 6.67 14.92 4.23
C LEU A 334 5.50 15.59 3.48
N SER A 335 4.53 14.80 3.02
CA SER A 335 3.34 15.31 2.31
C SER A 335 2.51 16.26 3.17
N TYR A 336 2.23 15.90 4.42
CA TYR A 336 1.51 16.76 5.37
C TYR A 336 2.26 18.08 5.66
N ILE A 337 3.58 18.02 5.84
CA ILE A 337 4.43 19.20 6.07
C ILE A 337 4.43 20.09 4.83
N THR A 338 4.67 19.53 3.64
CA THR A 338 4.74 20.28 2.39
C THR A 338 3.41 20.97 2.07
N VAL A 339 2.26 20.29 2.20
CA VAL A 339 0.95 20.94 2.02
C VAL A 339 0.70 22.01 3.09
N SER A 340 1.06 21.74 4.36
CA SER A 340 0.94 22.71 5.46
C SER A 340 1.71 24.01 5.19
N LEU A 341 2.88 23.94 4.54
CA LEU A 341 3.75 25.09 4.25
C LEU A 341 3.40 25.79 2.93
N LEU A 342 3.04 25.04 1.89
CA LEU A 342 2.76 25.62 0.57
C LEU A 342 1.43 26.36 0.49
N ILE A 343 0.37 25.90 1.18
CA ILE A 343 -0.97 26.51 1.06
C ILE A 343 -0.97 28.02 1.38
N PRO A 344 -0.36 28.52 2.48
CA PRO A 344 -0.27 29.96 2.75
C PRO A 344 0.58 30.77 1.76
N ILE A 345 1.49 30.11 1.02
CA ILE A 345 2.32 30.74 -0.01
C ILE A 345 1.52 30.85 -1.31
N ILE A 346 1.03 29.71 -1.82
CA ILE A 346 0.24 29.65 -3.05
C ILE A 346 -1.05 30.45 -2.92
N GLY A 347 -1.72 30.42 -1.77
CA GLY A 347 -2.94 31.21 -1.52
C GLY A 347 -2.76 32.73 -1.66
N ARG A 348 -1.54 33.26 -1.50
CA ARG A 348 -1.21 34.68 -1.75
C ARG A 348 -0.88 34.97 -3.22
N LEU A 349 -0.57 33.93 -4.00
CA LEU A 349 -0.23 33.99 -5.41
C LEU A 349 -1.41 33.61 -6.33
N MET A 350 -2.53 33.16 -5.77
CA MET A 350 -3.73 32.84 -6.54
C MET A 350 -4.27 34.09 -7.25
N PRO A 351 -4.67 33.99 -8.54
CA PRO A 351 -5.33 35.09 -9.23
C PRO A 351 -6.60 35.53 -8.50
N VAL A 352 -6.90 36.83 -8.47
CA VAL A 352 -8.09 37.40 -7.80
C VAL A 352 -9.41 36.73 -8.23
N LYS A 353 -9.48 36.19 -9.46
CA LYS A 353 -10.63 35.42 -9.96
C LYS A 353 -10.88 34.12 -9.16
N LEU A 354 -9.84 33.50 -8.61
CA LEU A 354 -9.92 32.33 -7.73
C LEU A 354 -9.93 32.79 -6.26
N SER A 355 -10.89 33.65 -5.92
CA SER A 355 -11.19 34.02 -4.53
C SER A 355 -12.69 34.24 -4.32
N GLY A 356 -13.20 33.71 -3.22
CA GLY A 356 -14.60 33.76 -2.83
C GLY A 356 -14.82 34.58 -1.56
N LYS A 357 -16.04 35.09 -1.36
CA LYS A 357 -16.45 35.68 -0.07
C LYS A 357 -17.02 34.61 0.85
N ASP A 358 -16.78 34.74 2.15
CA ASP A 358 -17.39 33.85 3.13
C ASP A 358 -18.87 34.19 3.34
N LEU A 359 -19.72 33.49 2.59
CA LEU A 359 -21.17 33.64 2.62
C LEU A 359 -21.77 33.29 3.99
N CYS A 360 -21.12 32.42 4.75
CA CYS A 360 -21.50 32.06 6.13
C CYS A 360 -21.07 33.11 7.17
N LYS A 361 -20.45 34.22 6.74
CA LYS A 361 -20.12 35.41 7.55
C LYS A 361 -20.62 36.72 6.94
N ARG A 362 -21.51 36.66 5.95
CA ARG A 362 -22.00 37.79 5.15
C ARG A 362 -22.59 38.91 6.02
N GLY A 363 -22.18 40.16 5.76
CA GLY A 363 -22.60 41.32 6.56
C GLY A 363 -21.75 41.55 7.81
N THR A 364 -20.61 40.87 7.92
CA THR A 364 -19.52 41.19 8.85
C THR A 364 -18.26 41.59 8.07
N PRO A 365 -17.36 42.40 8.62
CA PRO A 365 -16.09 42.73 7.96
C PRO A 365 -15.28 41.50 7.55
N ALA A 366 -15.38 40.39 8.30
CA ALA A 366 -14.69 39.14 7.98
C ALA A 366 -15.29 38.39 6.77
N GLY A 367 -16.60 38.54 6.50
CA GLY A 367 -17.26 37.92 5.35
C GLY A 367 -17.05 38.67 4.03
N ASP A 368 -16.63 39.94 4.10
CA ASP A 368 -16.34 40.76 2.92
C ASP A 368 -14.87 40.69 2.45
N ILE A 369 -13.98 40.09 3.24
CA ILE A 369 -12.61 39.76 2.83
C ILE A 369 -12.64 38.59 1.82
N PRO A 370 -12.01 38.71 0.64
CA PRO A 370 -11.88 37.59 -0.29
C PRO A 370 -10.89 36.55 0.24
N ILE A 371 -11.33 35.30 0.30
CA ILE A 371 -10.55 34.12 0.68
C ILE A 371 -10.14 33.37 -0.59
N PRO A 372 -8.86 33.00 -0.78
CA PRO A 372 -8.42 32.33 -1.99
C PRO A 372 -9.01 30.91 -2.10
N GLU A 373 -9.40 30.54 -3.31
CA GLU A 373 -10.22 29.37 -3.64
C GLU A 373 -9.46 28.39 -4.55
N ALA A 374 -10.00 27.19 -4.77
CA ALA A 374 -9.35 26.09 -5.49
C ALA A 374 -8.03 25.58 -4.88
N LEU A 375 -7.75 25.86 -3.59
CA LEU A 375 -6.51 25.43 -2.92
C LEU A 375 -6.39 23.89 -2.77
N GLY A 376 -7.46 23.16 -3.07
CA GLY A 376 -7.42 21.72 -3.34
C GLY A 376 -6.33 21.33 -4.33
N ILE A 377 -5.98 22.19 -5.30
CA ILE A 377 -4.89 21.92 -6.27
C ILE A 377 -3.54 21.68 -5.58
N VAL A 378 -3.23 22.39 -4.49
CA VAL A 378 -1.96 22.23 -3.77
C VAL A 378 -1.90 20.85 -3.11
N SER A 379 -2.97 20.47 -2.40
CA SER A 379 -3.07 19.13 -1.80
C SER A 379 -3.07 18.02 -2.85
N GLY A 380 -3.76 18.20 -3.98
CA GLY A 380 -3.85 17.24 -5.07
C GLY A 380 -2.52 17.04 -5.79
N ILE A 381 -1.75 18.09 -6.07
CA ILE A 381 -0.42 17.97 -6.69
C ILE A 381 0.55 17.24 -5.77
N ILE A 382 0.63 17.61 -4.48
CA ILE A 382 1.50 16.90 -3.53
C ILE A 382 1.04 15.46 -3.34
N TYR A 383 -0.27 15.19 -3.37
CA TYR A 383 -0.81 13.83 -3.31
C TYR A 383 -0.38 12.98 -4.52
N ILE A 384 -0.47 13.51 -5.75
CA ILE A 384 0.02 12.81 -6.95
C ILE A 384 1.54 12.56 -6.87
N LEU A 385 2.33 13.53 -6.41
CA LEU A 385 3.77 13.33 -6.20
C LEU A 385 4.07 12.26 -5.16
N ALA A 386 3.30 12.20 -4.06
CA ALA A 386 3.42 11.17 -3.04
C ALA A 386 3.05 9.76 -3.56
N LEU A 387 2.01 9.65 -4.39
CA LEU A 387 1.66 8.39 -5.05
C LEU A 387 2.73 7.94 -6.06
N ILE A 388 3.30 8.87 -6.83
CA ILE A 388 4.42 8.56 -7.74
C ILE A 388 5.64 8.07 -6.95
N LEU A 389 5.98 8.73 -5.83
CA LEU A 389 7.07 8.28 -4.96
C LEU A 389 6.79 6.90 -4.34
N THR A 390 5.54 6.65 -3.91
CA THR A 390 5.08 5.32 -3.43
C THR A 390 5.33 4.24 -4.49
N VAL A 391 4.90 4.47 -5.74
CA VAL A 391 5.07 3.54 -6.87
C VAL A 391 6.55 3.30 -7.23
N LEU A 392 7.44 4.26 -6.95
CA LEU A 392 8.88 4.15 -7.23
C LEU A 392 9.71 3.54 -6.09
N THR A 393 9.28 3.69 -4.82
CA THR A 393 10.13 3.41 -3.64
C THR A 393 9.52 2.49 -2.57
N VAL A 394 8.25 2.09 -2.72
CA VAL A 394 7.52 1.24 -1.75
C VAL A 394 6.84 0.05 -2.43
N VAL A 395 6.54 0.15 -3.73
CA VAL A 395 5.99 -0.96 -4.51
C VAL A 395 7.11 -1.63 -5.28
N ASP A 396 7.22 -2.96 -5.17
CA ASP A 396 8.09 -3.78 -6.03
C ASP A 396 7.30 -4.42 -7.18
N ASN A 397 6.14 -5.00 -6.86
CA ASN A 397 5.31 -5.80 -7.75
C ASN A 397 4.80 -5.02 -8.97
N LEU A 398 5.10 -5.52 -10.17
CA LEU A 398 4.78 -4.86 -11.45
C LEU A 398 3.27 -4.69 -11.72
N ASP A 399 2.45 -5.66 -11.33
CA ASP A 399 0.99 -5.55 -11.51
C ASP A 399 0.38 -4.55 -10.53
N VAL A 400 0.92 -4.45 -9.30
CA VAL A 400 0.56 -3.40 -8.34
C VAL A 400 0.98 -2.02 -8.85
N LYS A 401 2.19 -1.87 -9.41
CA LYS A 401 2.64 -0.63 -10.10
C LYS A 401 1.67 -0.23 -11.21
N ARG A 402 1.26 -1.19 -12.03
CA ARG A 402 0.31 -0.99 -13.14
C ARG A 402 -1.06 -0.55 -12.62
N MET A 403 -1.64 -1.25 -11.65
CA MET A 403 -2.92 -0.86 -11.03
C MET A 403 -2.86 0.54 -10.42
N MET A 404 -1.79 0.86 -9.67
CA MET A 404 -1.60 2.20 -9.10
C MET A 404 -1.50 3.27 -10.19
N THR A 405 -0.74 3.03 -11.26
CA THR A 405 -0.58 3.98 -12.37
C THR A 405 -1.94 4.37 -12.98
N TRP A 406 -2.82 3.41 -13.24
CA TRP A 406 -4.14 3.71 -13.82
C TRP A 406 -5.07 4.45 -12.85
N GLY A 407 -4.99 4.17 -11.55
CA GLY A 407 -5.65 4.95 -10.50
C GLY A 407 -5.11 6.39 -10.44
N ILE A 408 -3.78 6.56 -10.43
CA ILE A 408 -3.10 7.87 -10.44
C ILE A 408 -3.52 8.72 -11.65
N VAL A 409 -3.57 8.14 -12.86
CA VAL A 409 -4.01 8.85 -14.07
C VAL A 409 -5.47 9.31 -13.96
N SER A 410 -6.35 8.48 -13.37
CA SER A 410 -7.77 8.82 -13.17
C SER A 410 -7.94 9.95 -12.13
N ILE A 411 -7.18 9.92 -11.03
CA ILE A 411 -7.16 10.99 -10.01
C ILE A 411 -6.58 12.29 -10.60
N LEU A 412 -5.46 12.23 -11.32
CA LEU A 412 -4.83 13.39 -11.95
C LEU A 412 -5.75 14.08 -12.96
N SER A 413 -6.45 13.28 -13.77
CA SER A 413 -7.46 13.75 -14.72
C SER A 413 -8.62 14.45 -14.00
N MET A 414 -8.94 14.03 -12.78
CA MET A 414 -10.00 14.63 -11.96
C MET A 414 -9.56 15.88 -11.19
N ILE A 415 -8.31 15.97 -10.74
CA ILE A 415 -7.69 17.22 -10.24
C ILE A 415 -7.75 18.28 -11.35
N LEU A 416 -7.30 17.91 -12.56
CA LEU A 416 -7.31 18.81 -13.71
C LEU A 416 -8.73 19.27 -14.08
N LEU A 417 -9.71 18.36 -14.08
CA LEU A 417 -11.10 18.71 -14.35
C LEU A 417 -11.66 19.69 -13.32
N GLY A 418 -11.49 19.42 -12.03
CA GLY A 418 -12.04 20.28 -10.97
C GLY A 418 -11.42 21.68 -10.97
N PHE A 419 -10.12 21.78 -11.28
CA PHE A 419 -9.46 23.07 -11.43
C PHE A 419 -9.91 23.84 -12.68
N ILE A 420 -10.22 23.15 -13.77
CA ILE A 420 -10.88 23.77 -14.94
C ILE A 420 -12.30 24.23 -14.58
N ASP A 421 -13.01 23.52 -13.70
CA ASP A 421 -14.34 23.90 -13.21
C ASP A 421 -14.29 25.16 -12.33
N ASP A 422 -13.42 25.19 -11.32
CA ASP A 422 -13.14 26.38 -10.48
C ASP A 422 -12.75 27.60 -11.33
N LEU A 423 -11.98 27.40 -12.42
CA LEU A 423 -11.61 28.46 -13.35
C LEU A 423 -12.73 28.90 -14.30
N SER A 424 -13.76 28.09 -14.56
CA SER A 424 -14.64 28.25 -15.74
C SER A 424 -16.15 28.18 -15.49
N ASP A 425 -16.61 27.81 -14.29
CA ASP A 425 -18.03 27.56 -13.94
C ASP A 425 -18.71 26.61 -14.96
N LEU A 426 -18.28 25.34 -15.01
CA LEU A 426 -18.74 24.41 -16.03
C LEU A 426 -20.21 24.04 -15.83
N ARG A 427 -21.00 24.15 -16.90
CA ARG A 427 -22.41 23.70 -16.92
C ARG A 427 -22.56 22.27 -16.38
N TRP A 428 -23.51 22.05 -15.48
CA TRP A 428 -23.80 20.79 -14.77
C TRP A 428 -23.62 19.49 -15.57
N ARG A 429 -24.04 19.47 -16.85
CA ARG A 429 -23.88 18.31 -17.75
C ARG A 429 -22.42 17.83 -17.87
N HIS A 430 -21.45 18.73 -17.76
CA HIS A 430 -20.02 18.42 -17.76
C HIS A 430 -19.57 17.75 -16.45
N LYS A 431 -20.15 18.19 -15.32
CA LYS A 431 -19.94 17.62 -13.97
C LYS A 431 -20.47 16.18 -13.84
N LEU A 432 -21.34 15.76 -14.77
CA LEU A 432 -21.80 14.37 -14.93
C LEU A 432 -21.05 13.60 -16.04
N LEU A 433 -20.76 14.23 -17.17
CA LEU A 433 -20.17 13.55 -18.35
C LEU A 433 -18.66 13.29 -18.22
N PHE A 434 -17.92 14.17 -17.56
CA PHE A 434 -16.45 14.05 -17.50
C PHE A 434 -15.90 13.10 -16.42
N PRO A 435 -16.54 12.88 -15.24
CA PRO A 435 -16.06 11.87 -14.28
C PRO A 435 -16.00 10.43 -14.80
N PRO A 436 -16.97 9.90 -15.56
CA PRO A 436 -16.86 8.58 -16.19
C PRO A 436 -15.68 8.52 -17.17
N LEU A 437 -15.50 9.56 -17.99
CA LEU A 437 -14.40 9.64 -18.96
C LEU A 437 -13.03 9.69 -18.26
N ALA A 438 -12.91 10.40 -17.14
CA ALA A 438 -11.69 10.40 -16.32
C ALA A 438 -11.44 9.05 -15.62
N SER A 439 -12.48 8.25 -15.35
CA SER A 439 -12.35 6.90 -14.78
C SER A 439 -12.02 5.81 -15.83
N LEU A 440 -12.12 6.09 -17.13
CA LEU A 440 -11.85 5.09 -18.18
C LEU A 440 -10.49 4.38 -18.07
N PRO A 441 -9.35 5.03 -17.72
CA PRO A 441 -8.06 4.35 -17.60
C PRO A 441 -8.06 3.28 -16.51
N LEU A 442 -8.72 3.54 -15.37
CA LEU A 442 -9.01 2.58 -14.32
C LEU A 442 -9.94 1.46 -14.83
N LEU A 443 -11.07 1.82 -15.43
CA LEU A 443 -12.09 0.86 -15.89
C LEU A 443 -11.54 -0.14 -16.90
N ILE A 444 -10.77 0.32 -17.89
CA ILE A 444 -10.15 -0.53 -18.93
C ILE A 444 -9.14 -1.52 -18.33
N ASN A 445 -8.56 -1.21 -17.17
CA ASN A 445 -7.60 -2.07 -16.47
C ASN A 445 -8.19 -2.81 -15.26
N TYR A 446 -9.52 -2.77 -15.07
CA TYR A 446 -10.19 -3.53 -14.02
C TYR A 446 -10.18 -5.02 -14.36
N ALA A 447 -9.32 -5.78 -13.66
CA ALA A 447 -9.16 -7.23 -13.82
C ALA A 447 -10.10 -8.05 -12.92
N GLY A 448 -11.09 -7.41 -12.29
CA GLY A 448 -12.00 -8.05 -11.34
C GLY A 448 -13.24 -8.65 -11.99
N LEU A 449 -13.97 -9.46 -11.23
CA LEU A 449 -15.27 -10.02 -11.63
C LEU A 449 -16.33 -8.91 -11.79
N THR A 450 -17.16 -9.03 -12.82
CA THR A 450 -18.36 -8.21 -13.07
C THR A 450 -19.62 -8.80 -12.41
N THR A 451 -19.47 -9.96 -11.78
CA THR A 451 -20.53 -10.73 -11.12
C THR A 451 -20.82 -10.19 -9.72
N VAL A 452 -22.09 -10.07 -9.35
CA VAL A 452 -22.52 -9.53 -8.05
C VAL A 452 -23.45 -10.50 -7.32
N VAL A 453 -23.08 -10.83 -6.08
CA VAL A 453 -23.95 -11.56 -5.15
C VAL A 453 -25.10 -10.66 -4.69
N LEU A 454 -26.32 -11.15 -4.83
CA LEU A 454 -27.57 -10.49 -4.45
C LEU A 454 -27.90 -10.74 -2.96
N PRO A 455 -28.46 -9.75 -2.24
CA PRO A 455 -28.81 -9.90 -0.82
C PRO A 455 -29.89 -10.97 -0.63
N LYS A 456 -29.74 -11.83 0.39
CA LYS A 456 -30.68 -12.89 0.79
C LYS A 456 -32.16 -12.46 0.74
N PRO A 457 -32.57 -11.28 1.29
CA PRO A 457 -33.98 -10.87 1.28
C PRO A 457 -34.55 -10.50 -0.10
N MET A 458 -33.71 -10.34 -1.13
CA MET A 458 -34.15 -9.95 -2.49
C MET A 458 -34.22 -11.12 -3.47
N ARG A 459 -33.55 -12.24 -3.17
CA ARG A 459 -33.37 -13.37 -4.12
C ARG A 459 -34.68 -13.99 -4.60
N PHE A 460 -35.70 -14.01 -3.75
CA PHE A 460 -37.03 -14.55 -4.08
C PHE A 460 -37.71 -13.85 -5.28
N LEU A 461 -37.26 -12.63 -5.64
CA LEU A 461 -37.72 -11.90 -6.81
C LEU A 461 -37.05 -12.37 -8.11
N PHE A 462 -35.85 -12.95 -8.02
CA PHE A 462 -34.97 -13.28 -9.13
C PHE A 462 -34.80 -14.80 -9.35
N MET A 463 -35.60 -15.64 -8.68
CA MET A 463 -35.62 -17.09 -8.92
C MET A 463 -36.20 -17.41 -10.32
N LYS A 464 -35.79 -18.54 -10.90
CA LYS A 464 -36.13 -18.97 -12.27
C LYS A 464 -37.63 -18.92 -12.63
N ASP A 465 -38.51 -19.12 -11.64
CA ASP A 465 -39.97 -19.14 -11.79
C ASP A 465 -40.64 -17.75 -11.76
N LYS A 466 -39.87 -16.67 -11.56
CA LYS A 466 -40.41 -15.31 -11.43
C LYS A 466 -40.32 -14.53 -12.74
N ILE A 467 -41.35 -13.71 -12.99
CA ILE A 467 -41.43 -12.81 -14.14
C ILE A 467 -40.21 -11.87 -14.26
N LEU A 468 -39.61 -11.45 -13.13
CA LEU A 468 -38.44 -10.58 -13.13
C LEU A 468 -37.16 -11.31 -13.59
N TYR A 469 -37.00 -12.59 -13.27
CA TYR A 469 -35.95 -13.43 -13.88
C TYR A 469 -36.19 -13.55 -15.39
N THR A 470 -37.41 -13.89 -15.83
CA THR A 470 -37.75 -14.04 -17.26
C THR A 470 -37.47 -12.77 -18.07
N LEU A 471 -37.71 -11.58 -17.48
CA LEU A 471 -37.47 -10.29 -18.12
C LEU A 471 -35.99 -9.84 -18.11
N LEU A 472 -35.24 -10.14 -17.04
CA LEU A 472 -33.86 -9.64 -16.88
C LEU A 472 -32.78 -10.61 -17.35
N ASN A 473 -32.97 -11.92 -17.21
CA ASN A 473 -31.98 -12.95 -17.55
C ASN A 473 -31.43 -12.86 -18.99
N PRO A 474 -32.20 -12.44 -20.03
CA PRO A 474 -31.67 -12.21 -21.37
C PRO A 474 -30.73 -11.01 -21.53
N ILE A 475 -30.64 -10.13 -20.52
CA ILE A 475 -29.90 -8.85 -20.55
C ILE A 475 -28.78 -8.84 -19.50
N VAL A 476 -29.06 -9.42 -18.33
CA VAL A 476 -28.16 -9.63 -17.19
C VAL A 476 -28.36 -11.08 -16.76
N PRO A 477 -27.46 -12.01 -17.10
CA PRO A 477 -27.59 -13.41 -16.71
C PRO A 477 -27.71 -13.57 -15.19
N ILE A 478 -28.68 -14.36 -14.74
CA ILE A 478 -28.95 -14.66 -13.34
C ILE A 478 -28.91 -16.17 -13.13
N SER A 479 -28.26 -16.59 -12.05
CA SER A 479 -28.37 -17.95 -11.50
C SER A 479 -29.84 -18.36 -11.27
N ASP A 480 -30.15 -19.65 -11.46
CA ASP A 480 -31.51 -20.19 -11.27
C ASP A 480 -32.06 -19.96 -9.85
N GLY A 481 -31.18 -19.87 -8.85
CA GLY A 481 -31.50 -19.58 -7.45
C GLY A 481 -31.70 -18.10 -7.11
N GLY A 482 -31.47 -17.18 -8.05
CA GLY A 482 -31.60 -15.74 -7.85
C GLY A 482 -30.56 -15.12 -6.89
N ASP A 483 -29.46 -15.82 -6.64
CA ASP A 483 -28.41 -15.46 -5.66
C ASP A 483 -27.22 -14.70 -6.27
N ILE A 484 -26.94 -14.93 -7.55
CA ILE A 484 -25.82 -14.37 -8.31
C ILE A 484 -26.32 -13.79 -9.65
N ALA A 485 -25.88 -12.57 -9.99
CA ALA A 485 -26.15 -11.92 -11.27
C ALA A 485 -24.85 -11.42 -11.95
N GLU A 486 -24.69 -11.69 -13.25
CA GLU A 486 -23.55 -11.24 -14.05
C GLU A 486 -23.88 -9.92 -14.75
N LEU A 487 -23.41 -8.80 -14.20
CA LEU A 487 -23.77 -7.47 -14.70
C LEU A 487 -22.99 -7.05 -15.95
N GLY A 488 -21.86 -7.69 -16.27
CA GLY A 488 -21.07 -7.40 -17.48
C GLY A 488 -20.81 -5.90 -17.68
N LEU A 489 -21.29 -5.35 -18.80
CA LEU A 489 -21.20 -3.92 -19.13
C LEU A 489 -21.88 -3.01 -18.10
N PHE A 490 -22.97 -3.44 -17.47
CA PHE A 490 -23.65 -2.67 -16.42
C PHE A 490 -22.79 -2.53 -15.15
N TYR A 491 -21.84 -3.45 -14.91
CA TYR A 491 -20.88 -3.30 -13.82
C TYR A 491 -19.87 -2.18 -14.10
N TYR A 492 -19.38 -2.07 -15.33
CA TYR A 492 -18.53 -0.95 -15.75
C TYR A 492 -19.29 0.39 -15.72
N LEU A 493 -20.58 0.40 -16.09
CA LEU A 493 -21.44 1.57 -15.93
C LEU A 493 -21.60 1.96 -14.45
N TYR A 494 -21.86 0.98 -13.56
CA TYR A 494 -21.90 1.20 -12.11
C TYR A 494 -20.59 1.80 -11.58
N MET A 495 -19.43 1.29 -11.99
CA MET A 495 -18.13 1.82 -11.56
C MET A 495 -17.86 3.24 -12.11
N GLY A 496 -18.26 3.56 -13.35
CA GLY A 496 -18.21 4.93 -13.87
C GLY A 496 -19.17 5.88 -13.15
N MET A 497 -20.36 5.40 -12.78
CA MET A 497 -21.34 6.17 -11.99
C MET A 497 -20.94 6.32 -10.52
N MET A 498 -20.14 5.40 -9.95
CA MET A 498 -19.51 5.55 -8.64
C MET A 498 -18.59 6.78 -8.62
N ALA A 499 -17.78 6.97 -9.67
CA ALA A 499 -16.94 8.16 -9.80
C ALA A 499 -17.79 9.45 -9.90
N VAL A 500 -18.88 9.45 -10.67
CA VAL A 500 -19.84 10.59 -10.71
C VAL A 500 -20.45 10.88 -9.35
N PHE A 501 -20.89 9.82 -8.64
CA PHE A 501 -21.53 9.96 -7.35
C PHE A 501 -20.56 10.51 -6.31
N CYS A 502 -19.40 9.88 -6.12
CA CYS A 502 -18.47 10.26 -5.07
C CYS A 502 -17.95 11.70 -5.21
N THR A 503 -17.74 12.21 -6.43
CA THR A 503 -17.32 13.61 -6.64
C THR A 503 -18.45 14.60 -6.39
N ASN A 504 -19.62 14.37 -6.99
CA ASN A 504 -20.74 15.30 -6.90
C ASN A 504 -21.39 15.28 -5.50
N ALA A 505 -21.43 14.12 -4.82
CA ALA A 505 -22.11 13.97 -3.53
C ALA A 505 -21.36 14.67 -2.37
N ILE A 506 -20.02 14.71 -2.41
CA ILE A 506 -19.21 15.59 -1.55
C ILE A 506 -19.51 17.05 -1.92
N ASN A 507 -19.49 17.38 -3.22
CA ASN A 507 -19.61 18.78 -3.66
C ASN A 507 -20.98 19.44 -3.38
N ILE A 508 -22.07 18.67 -3.34
CA ILE A 508 -23.40 19.18 -2.93
C ILE A 508 -23.63 19.15 -1.40
N TYR A 509 -22.66 18.66 -0.63
CA TYR A 509 -22.67 18.61 0.84
C TYR A 509 -21.56 19.52 1.41
N ALA A 510 -21.57 20.76 0.93
CA ALA A 510 -20.52 21.77 1.07
C ALA A 510 -21.11 23.16 1.43
N GLY A 511 -20.23 24.14 1.65
CA GLY A 511 -20.56 25.53 1.94
C GLY A 511 -20.54 25.91 3.43
N VAL A 512 -19.78 25.16 4.24
CA VAL A 512 -19.58 25.43 5.69
C VAL A 512 -18.11 25.16 6.02
N ASN A 513 -17.45 26.10 6.69
CA ASN A 513 -15.98 26.12 6.85
C ASN A 513 -15.42 24.84 7.50
N GLY A 514 -14.71 24.04 6.71
CA GLY A 514 -14.07 22.78 7.09
C GLY A 514 -14.88 21.52 6.77
N LEU A 515 -16.09 21.63 6.21
CA LEU A 515 -17.00 20.50 6.00
C LEU A 515 -16.54 19.57 4.87
N GLU A 516 -15.99 20.10 3.78
CA GLU A 516 -15.64 19.34 2.57
C GLU A 516 -14.39 18.48 2.81
N ALA A 517 -13.32 19.10 3.32
CA ALA A 517 -12.11 18.38 3.72
C ALA A 517 -12.33 17.54 4.99
N GLY A 518 -13.16 18.01 5.93
CA GLY A 518 -13.46 17.29 7.17
C GLY A 518 -14.23 15.99 6.93
N GLN A 519 -15.33 16.02 6.16
CA GLN A 519 -16.12 14.80 5.91
C GLN A 519 -15.28 13.76 5.17
N SER A 520 -14.46 14.21 4.23
CA SER A 520 -13.59 13.37 3.41
C SER A 520 -12.45 12.78 4.25
N PHE A 521 -11.89 13.53 5.20
CA PHE A 521 -10.94 12.98 6.17
C PHE A 521 -11.57 11.88 7.05
N VAL A 522 -12.80 12.07 7.53
CA VAL A 522 -13.51 11.04 8.33
C VAL A 522 -13.82 9.78 7.51
N ILE A 523 -14.31 9.93 6.28
CA ILE A 523 -14.54 8.80 5.36
C ILE A 523 -13.21 8.08 5.06
N GLY A 524 -12.14 8.82 4.79
CA GLY A 524 -10.82 8.24 4.52
C GLY A 524 -10.23 7.51 5.72
N ALA A 525 -10.42 8.02 6.93
CA ALA A 525 -10.03 7.33 8.17
C ALA A 525 -10.81 6.02 8.34
N ALA A 526 -12.12 6.02 8.04
CA ALA A 526 -12.94 4.80 8.06
C ALA A 526 -12.46 3.78 7.00
N VAL A 527 -12.07 4.22 5.80
CA VAL A 527 -11.49 3.32 4.77
C VAL A 527 -10.13 2.76 5.23
N VAL A 528 -9.27 3.55 5.89
CA VAL A 528 -8.01 3.04 6.45
C VAL A 528 -8.27 2.00 7.55
N VAL A 529 -9.18 2.27 8.49
CA VAL A 529 -9.57 1.31 9.54
C VAL A 529 -10.17 0.04 8.93
N GLN A 530 -11.01 0.15 7.90
CA GLN A 530 -11.57 -0.98 7.15
C GLN A 530 -10.48 -1.86 6.53
N ASN A 531 -9.48 -1.25 5.87
CA ASN A 531 -8.38 -1.99 5.24
C ASN A 531 -7.48 -2.67 6.28
N VAL A 532 -7.06 -1.94 7.33
CA VAL A 532 -6.24 -2.49 8.42
C VAL A 532 -6.94 -3.66 9.10
N TRP A 533 -8.25 -3.55 9.37
CA TRP A 533 -9.02 -4.63 9.99
C TRP A 533 -9.10 -5.88 9.11
N GLN A 534 -9.35 -5.75 7.80
CA GLN A 534 -9.38 -6.89 6.87
C GLN A 534 -8.02 -7.58 6.72
N ILE A 535 -6.92 -6.82 6.80
CA ILE A 535 -5.55 -7.36 6.82
C ILE A 535 -5.28 -8.11 8.14
N LEU A 536 -5.67 -7.55 9.29
CA LEU A 536 -5.53 -8.21 10.60
C LEU A 536 -6.34 -9.52 10.68
N LEU A 537 -7.47 -9.61 9.98
CA LEU A 537 -8.25 -10.85 9.83
C LEU A 537 -7.63 -11.88 8.87
N ARG A 538 -6.54 -11.55 8.15
CA ARG A 538 -5.85 -12.41 7.18
C ARG A 538 -6.78 -13.00 6.10
N HIS A 539 -7.66 -12.17 5.56
CA HIS A 539 -8.54 -12.58 4.47
C HIS A 539 -7.75 -12.74 3.15
N ASP A 540 -8.12 -13.71 2.31
CA ASP A 540 -7.52 -14.03 0.99
C ASP A 540 -7.30 -12.84 0.02
N ASN A 541 -7.91 -11.69 0.29
CA ASN A 541 -7.89 -10.47 -0.51
C ASN A 541 -6.98 -9.35 0.07
N GLU A 542 -6.13 -9.65 1.06
CA GLU A 542 -5.30 -8.67 1.78
C GLU A 542 -4.50 -7.73 0.85
N ASN A 543 -4.00 -8.23 -0.29
CA ASN A 543 -3.29 -7.45 -1.31
C ASN A 543 -4.09 -6.24 -1.83
N PHE A 544 -5.42 -6.37 -1.98
CA PHE A 544 -6.29 -5.28 -2.41
C PHE A 544 -6.49 -4.22 -1.32
N HIS A 545 -6.45 -4.63 -0.05
CA HIS A 545 -6.48 -3.71 1.10
C HIS A 545 -5.14 -2.99 1.28
N TYR A 546 -4.00 -3.66 1.07
CA TYR A 546 -2.68 -3.00 1.01
C TYR A 546 -2.60 -1.97 -0.12
N LEU A 547 -3.04 -2.33 -1.34
CA LEU A 547 -3.14 -1.41 -2.48
C LEU A 547 -4.01 -0.18 -2.14
N SER A 548 -5.14 -0.36 -1.46
CA SER A 548 -5.95 0.77 -1.03
C SER A 548 -5.27 1.62 0.06
N LEU A 549 -4.51 1.04 0.99
CA LEU A 549 -3.73 1.81 1.97
C LEU A 549 -2.67 2.69 1.31
N MET A 550 -1.98 2.20 0.27
CA MET A 550 -1.00 2.98 -0.51
C MET A 550 -1.60 4.25 -1.13
N PHE A 551 -2.89 4.21 -1.54
CA PHE A 551 -3.62 5.42 -1.94
C PHE A 551 -4.11 6.26 -0.75
N MET A 552 -4.58 5.63 0.32
CA MET A 552 -5.31 6.31 1.39
C MET A 552 -4.42 7.02 2.42
N THR A 553 -3.22 6.54 2.75
CA THR A 553 -2.38 7.24 3.73
C THR A 553 -1.84 8.59 3.22
N PRO A 554 -1.37 8.72 1.95
CA PRO A 554 -0.94 10.02 1.44
C PRO A 554 -2.12 10.96 1.23
N TYR A 555 -3.30 10.41 0.89
CA TYR A 555 -4.54 11.18 0.79
C TYR A 555 -4.93 11.82 2.13
N LEU A 556 -4.88 11.06 3.23
CA LEU A 556 -5.17 11.60 4.56
C LEU A 556 -4.13 12.64 5.00
N ALA A 557 -2.86 12.41 4.71
CA ALA A 557 -1.79 13.34 5.06
C ALA A 557 -1.93 14.71 4.34
N THR A 558 -2.19 14.70 3.04
CA THR A 558 -2.40 15.94 2.26
C THR A 558 -3.74 16.60 2.60
N THR A 559 -4.80 15.83 2.82
CA THR A 559 -6.11 16.35 3.25
C THR A 559 -6.03 17.00 4.63
N LEU A 560 -5.27 16.43 5.58
CA LEU A 560 -5.05 17.04 6.89
C LEU A 560 -4.25 18.36 6.79
N GLY A 561 -3.27 18.42 5.87
CA GLY A 561 -2.51 19.64 5.57
C GLY A 561 -3.39 20.76 4.99
N LEU A 562 -4.40 20.41 4.19
CA LEU A 562 -5.43 21.34 3.69
C LEU A 562 -6.41 21.75 4.79
N LEU A 563 -6.94 20.78 5.54
CA LEU A 563 -7.90 20.99 6.62
C LEU A 563 -7.36 21.94 7.68
N LYS A 564 -6.06 21.90 7.98
CA LYS A 564 -5.36 22.86 8.86
C LYS A 564 -5.55 24.34 8.48
N HIS A 565 -5.81 24.65 7.20
CA HIS A 565 -6.05 26.01 6.71
C HIS A 565 -7.51 26.28 6.29
N ASN A 566 -8.28 25.23 6.01
CA ASN A 566 -9.70 25.28 5.67
C ASN A 566 -10.65 25.07 6.88
N TRP A 567 -10.13 24.67 8.05
CA TRP A 567 -10.91 24.58 9.28
C TRP A 567 -11.39 25.96 9.74
N TYR A 568 -12.54 26.02 10.42
CA TYR A 568 -13.10 27.26 10.94
C TYR A 568 -12.11 28.03 11.86
N PRO A 569 -11.93 29.35 11.66
CA PRO A 569 -12.38 30.15 10.52
C PRO A 569 -11.46 29.93 9.30
N SER A 570 -12.05 29.59 8.15
CA SER A 570 -11.29 29.32 6.91
C SER A 570 -10.33 30.45 6.56
N ARG A 571 -9.13 30.06 6.16
CA ARG A 571 -8.13 30.93 5.53
C ARG A 571 -7.95 30.63 4.04
N VAL A 572 -8.48 29.49 3.57
CA VAL A 572 -8.55 29.07 2.16
C VAL A 572 -9.83 28.26 1.91
N PHE A 573 -10.37 28.32 0.69
CA PHE A 573 -11.42 27.41 0.21
C PHE A 573 -10.85 26.31 -0.69
N VAL A 574 -11.45 25.13 -0.62
CA VAL A 574 -10.91 23.93 -1.27
C VAL A 574 -11.21 23.87 -2.78
N GLY A 575 -12.32 24.46 -3.21
CA GLY A 575 -12.84 24.44 -4.59
C GLY A 575 -13.39 23.08 -5.05
N ASP A 576 -14.05 23.09 -6.21
CA ASP A 576 -14.48 21.89 -6.93
C ASP A 576 -13.31 20.92 -7.12
N THR A 577 -12.10 21.45 -7.34
CA THR A 577 -10.83 20.70 -7.39
C THR A 577 -10.71 19.65 -6.30
N PHE A 578 -10.96 20.01 -5.04
CA PHE A 578 -10.84 19.06 -3.92
C PHE A 578 -11.95 18.02 -3.94
N CYS A 579 -13.21 18.45 -4.03
CA CYS A 579 -14.38 17.56 -4.04
C CYS A 579 -14.26 16.50 -5.14
N TYR A 580 -13.73 16.91 -6.30
CA TYR A 580 -13.51 16.05 -7.45
C TYR A 580 -12.37 15.05 -7.22
N TYR A 581 -11.17 15.46 -6.78
CA TYR A 581 -10.10 14.48 -6.57
C TYR A 581 -10.35 13.57 -5.35
N ALA A 582 -10.99 14.07 -4.30
CA ALA A 582 -11.43 13.28 -3.15
C ALA A 582 -12.40 12.18 -3.60
N GLY A 583 -13.49 12.55 -4.29
CA GLY A 583 -14.47 11.60 -4.79
C GLY A 583 -13.88 10.53 -5.73
N MET A 584 -12.95 10.92 -6.60
CA MET A 584 -12.24 9.95 -7.46
C MET A 584 -11.27 9.07 -6.69
N THR A 585 -10.58 9.59 -5.66
CA THR A 585 -9.72 8.77 -4.78
C THR A 585 -10.53 7.68 -4.09
N PHE A 586 -11.71 8.03 -3.56
CA PHE A 586 -12.63 7.06 -2.98
C PHE A 586 -13.11 6.04 -4.00
N ALA A 587 -13.54 6.48 -5.19
CA ALA A 587 -13.96 5.56 -6.26
C ALA A 587 -12.84 4.60 -6.68
N VAL A 588 -11.61 5.09 -6.92
CA VAL A 588 -10.42 4.28 -7.21
C VAL A 588 -10.17 3.24 -6.12
N CYS A 589 -10.20 3.64 -4.85
CA CYS A 589 -9.98 2.73 -3.72
C CYS A 589 -11.09 1.69 -3.58
N GLY A 590 -12.37 2.08 -3.73
CA GLY A 590 -13.50 1.14 -3.63
C GLY A 590 -13.60 0.17 -4.82
N ILE A 591 -13.09 0.57 -6.00
CA ILE A 591 -13.02 -0.28 -7.19
C ILE A 591 -11.83 -1.24 -7.10
N LEU A 592 -10.59 -0.73 -6.95
CA LEU A 592 -9.38 -1.57 -6.86
C LEU A 592 -9.34 -2.41 -5.57
N GLY A 593 -9.88 -1.89 -4.47
CA GLY A 593 -10.00 -2.59 -3.20
C GLY A 593 -11.20 -3.54 -3.11
N HIS A 594 -12.02 -3.64 -4.16
CA HIS A 594 -13.27 -4.44 -4.23
C HIS A 594 -14.36 -4.12 -3.18
N PHE A 595 -14.12 -3.21 -2.22
CA PHE A 595 -15.05 -2.87 -1.14
C PHE A 595 -16.07 -1.76 -1.48
N SER A 596 -16.34 -1.47 -2.75
CA SER A 596 -17.26 -0.39 -3.20
C SER A 596 -18.63 -0.37 -2.49
N LYS A 597 -19.19 -1.54 -2.15
CA LYS A 597 -20.41 -1.66 -1.34
C LYS A 597 -20.25 -1.07 0.07
N THR A 598 -19.13 -1.34 0.75
CA THR A 598 -18.79 -0.81 2.08
C THR A 598 -18.46 0.68 2.02
N LEU A 599 -17.81 1.13 0.95
CA LEU A 599 -17.53 2.56 0.71
C LEU A 599 -18.83 3.38 0.66
N LEU A 600 -19.88 2.89 -0.02
CA LEU A 600 -21.18 3.56 -0.06
C LEU A 600 -21.86 3.66 1.32
N LEU A 601 -21.55 2.76 2.26
CA LEU A 601 -22.03 2.87 3.65
C LEU A 601 -21.28 3.97 4.42
N PHE A 602 -19.98 4.18 4.18
CA PHE A 602 -19.26 5.34 4.73
C PHE A 602 -19.75 6.66 4.13
N PHE A 603 -20.21 6.65 2.87
CA PHE A 603 -20.87 7.78 2.21
C PHE A 603 -22.33 8.02 2.64
N LEU A 604 -22.83 7.39 3.71
CA LEU A 604 -24.25 7.48 4.09
C LEU A 604 -24.79 8.93 4.26
N PRO A 605 -24.09 9.90 4.90
CA PRO A 605 -24.53 11.29 4.93
C PRO A 605 -24.62 11.93 3.54
N GLN A 606 -23.67 11.64 2.65
CA GLN A 606 -23.65 12.13 1.27
C GLN A 606 -24.78 11.53 0.45
N VAL A 607 -25.06 10.22 0.61
CA VAL A 607 -26.23 9.53 0.03
C VAL A 607 -27.52 10.19 0.51
N LEU A 608 -27.70 10.39 1.81
CA LEU A 608 -28.91 11.01 2.37
C LEU A 608 -29.06 12.47 1.91
N ASN A 609 -27.98 13.26 1.85
CA ASN A 609 -28.00 14.64 1.36
C ASN A 609 -28.30 14.71 -0.15
N PHE A 610 -27.78 13.75 -0.94
CA PHE A 610 -28.11 13.62 -2.36
C PHE A 610 -29.59 13.28 -2.55
N LEU A 611 -30.09 12.21 -1.91
CA LEU A 611 -31.48 11.79 -1.99
C LEU A 611 -32.46 12.90 -1.57
N TYR A 612 -32.18 13.59 -0.46
CA TYR A 612 -32.99 14.74 -0.03
C TYR A 612 -32.91 15.92 -1.02
N SER A 613 -31.75 16.13 -1.66
CA SER A 613 -31.57 17.16 -2.69
C SER A 613 -32.29 16.87 -4.02
N ILE A 614 -32.65 15.61 -4.34
CA ILE A 614 -33.18 15.21 -5.66
C ILE A 614 -34.28 16.13 -6.21
N PRO A 615 -35.34 16.51 -5.45
CA PRO A 615 -36.40 17.37 -5.97
C PRO A 615 -35.90 18.75 -6.42
N GLN A 616 -34.87 19.30 -5.76
CA GLN A 616 -34.24 20.56 -6.17
C GLN A 616 -33.23 20.36 -7.31
N LEU A 617 -32.46 19.27 -7.32
CA LEU A 617 -31.49 18.98 -8.37
C LEU A 617 -32.18 18.74 -9.72
N LEU A 618 -33.29 18.00 -9.73
CA LEU A 618 -34.14 17.75 -10.90
C LEU A 618 -35.06 18.93 -11.26
N LYS A 619 -34.99 20.06 -10.53
CA LYS A 619 -35.82 21.26 -10.72
C LYS A 619 -37.34 21.06 -10.61
N ILE A 620 -37.78 19.94 -10.02
CA ILE A 620 -39.18 19.69 -9.62
C ILE A 620 -39.61 20.71 -8.56
N VAL A 621 -38.67 21.09 -7.69
CA VAL A 621 -38.78 22.17 -6.70
C VAL A 621 -37.77 23.26 -7.09
N PRO A 622 -38.09 24.56 -6.91
CA PRO A 622 -37.12 25.63 -7.14
C PRO A 622 -35.80 25.39 -6.39
N CYS A 623 -34.70 25.72 -7.03
CA CYS A 623 -33.37 25.40 -6.56
C CYS A 623 -32.46 26.61 -6.80
N PRO A 624 -32.21 27.44 -5.77
CA PRO A 624 -31.33 28.60 -5.89
C PRO A 624 -29.88 28.17 -6.19
N ARG A 625 -29.06 29.11 -6.69
CA ARG A 625 -27.63 28.87 -7.01
C ARG A 625 -26.85 28.45 -5.75
N HIS A 626 -27.20 28.98 -4.59
CA HIS A 626 -26.59 28.68 -3.31
C HIS A 626 -27.64 28.09 -2.37
N ARG A 627 -27.35 26.92 -1.79
CA ARG A 627 -28.24 26.19 -0.85
C ARG A 627 -27.65 26.04 0.56
N LEU A 628 -26.52 26.71 0.83
CA LEU A 628 -25.91 26.82 2.15
C LEU A 628 -26.82 27.61 3.13
N PRO A 629 -26.58 27.54 4.45
CA PRO A 629 -27.33 28.29 5.45
C PRO A 629 -27.29 29.82 5.26
N LYS A 630 -28.21 30.51 5.93
CA LYS A 630 -28.27 31.96 5.99
C LYS A 630 -27.60 32.45 7.28
N PHE A 631 -26.53 33.24 7.19
CA PHE A 631 -25.94 33.88 8.37
C PHE A 631 -26.78 35.08 8.84
N ASN A 632 -27.01 35.18 10.14
CA ASN A 632 -27.66 36.32 10.78
C ASN A 632 -26.64 37.15 11.57
N ALA A 633 -26.24 38.29 11.01
CA ALA A 633 -25.24 39.18 11.59
C ALA A 633 -25.66 39.85 12.92
N LYS A 634 -26.92 39.78 13.33
CA LYS A 634 -27.37 40.26 14.66
C LYS A 634 -27.14 39.24 15.77
N THR A 635 -27.21 37.94 15.46
CA THR A 635 -27.09 36.84 16.45
C THR A 635 -25.74 36.12 16.36
N GLY A 636 -25.04 36.22 15.23
CA GLY A 636 -23.81 35.48 14.96
C GLY A 636 -24.05 33.99 14.68
N LEU A 637 -25.28 33.62 14.30
CA LEU A 637 -25.71 32.23 14.07
C LEU A 637 -26.04 31.98 12.58
N LEU A 638 -25.96 30.72 12.18
CA LEU A 638 -26.53 30.22 10.93
C LEU A 638 -27.98 29.80 11.15
N GLU A 639 -28.86 30.24 10.27
CA GLU A 639 -30.28 29.92 10.17
C GLU A 639 -30.54 29.06 8.91
N PRO A 640 -31.61 28.25 8.86
CA PRO A 640 -32.01 27.58 7.63
C PRO A 640 -32.24 28.58 6.49
N SER A 641 -31.63 28.36 5.33
CA SER A 641 -31.98 29.11 4.11
C SER A 641 -33.23 28.54 3.46
N THR A 642 -34.06 29.40 2.85
CA THR A 642 -35.36 29.03 2.28
C THR A 642 -35.29 28.75 0.78
N ILE A 643 -36.27 28.01 0.25
CA ILE A 643 -36.34 27.63 -1.18
C ILE A 643 -36.48 28.86 -2.09
N THR A 644 -37.32 29.81 -1.67
CA THR A 644 -37.45 31.18 -2.19
C THR A 644 -37.50 32.14 -1.00
N PRO A 645 -37.30 33.47 -1.17
CA PRO A 645 -37.34 34.42 -0.05
C PRO A 645 -38.65 34.42 0.76
N GLU A 646 -39.75 34.02 0.12
CA GLU A 646 -41.12 33.98 0.66
C GLU A 646 -41.51 32.58 1.18
N SER A 647 -40.68 31.57 0.92
CA SER A 647 -40.99 30.17 1.24
C SER A 647 -40.80 29.87 2.73
N THR A 648 -41.84 29.34 3.37
CA THR A 648 -41.76 28.78 4.73
C THR A 648 -40.95 27.47 4.81
N ARG A 649 -40.55 26.90 3.67
CA ARG A 649 -39.76 25.66 3.60
C ARG A 649 -38.28 25.98 3.40
N SER A 650 -37.42 25.28 4.14
CA SER A 650 -35.96 25.34 3.98
C SER A 650 -35.49 24.67 2.69
N ASN A 651 -34.29 25.01 2.21
CA ASN A 651 -33.60 24.26 1.16
C ASN A 651 -33.37 22.80 1.57
N TYR A 652 -33.42 21.90 0.59
CA TYR A 652 -33.33 20.47 0.82
C TYR A 652 -31.86 20.02 0.82
N THR A 653 -31.16 20.31 1.92
CA THR A 653 -29.83 19.77 2.25
C THR A 653 -29.80 19.35 3.72
N ILE A 654 -28.95 18.39 4.09
CA ILE A 654 -28.78 17.98 5.49
C ILE A 654 -28.31 19.14 6.36
N ILE A 655 -27.49 20.05 5.80
CA ILE A 655 -26.99 21.25 6.49
C ILE A 655 -28.16 22.13 6.98
N ASN A 656 -29.17 22.37 6.14
CA ASN A 656 -30.37 23.10 6.57
C ASN A 656 -31.29 22.25 7.46
N LEU A 657 -31.40 20.94 7.21
CA LEU A 657 -32.19 20.04 8.05
C LEU A 657 -31.71 20.02 9.50
N PHE A 658 -30.39 20.02 9.74
CA PHE A 658 -29.79 20.15 11.07
C PHE A 658 -30.21 21.47 11.75
N LEU A 659 -30.22 22.58 11.03
CA LEU A 659 -30.65 23.89 11.55
C LEU A 659 -32.16 23.99 11.77
N VAL A 660 -32.97 23.16 11.09
CA VAL A 660 -34.41 23.02 11.33
C VAL A 660 -34.69 22.13 12.56
N MET A 661 -33.94 21.04 12.73
CA MET A 661 -34.15 20.07 13.82
C MET A 661 -33.54 20.51 15.15
N PHE A 662 -32.37 21.14 15.14
CA PHE A 662 -31.60 21.53 16.33
C PHE A 662 -31.54 23.05 16.54
N GLY A 663 -32.18 23.83 15.66
CA GLY A 663 -32.23 25.29 15.71
C GLY A 663 -30.98 26.01 15.19
N PRO A 664 -30.99 27.35 15.17
CA PRO A 664 -29.86 28.17 14.73
C PRO A 664 -28.63 27.99 15.62
N MET A 665 -27.45 27.83 15.02
CA MET A 665 -26.20 27.60 15.75
C MET A 665 -24.99 28.26 15.08
N LYS A 666 -23.89 28.40 15.81
CA LYS A 666 -22.63 28.94 15.27
C LYS A 666 -22.03 27.99 14.23
N GLU A 667 -21.39 28.53 13.20
CA GLU A 667 -20.80 27.74 12.11
C GLU A 667 -19.87 26.61 12.59
N ASN A 668 -19.00 26.90 13.57
CA ASN A 668 -18.09 25.92 14.13
C ASN A 668 -18.77 24.79 14.91
N HIS A 669 -19.98 25.01 15.44
CA HIS A 669 -20.79 23.97 16.08
C HIS A 669 -21.54 23.14 15.02
N LEU A 670 -22.01 23.79 13.93
CA LEU A 670 -22.66 23.11 12.81
C LEU A 670 -21.71 22.14 12.11
N VAL A 671 -20.49 22.57 11.75
CA VAL A 671 -19.51 21.66 11.13
C VAL A 671 -19.13 20.52 12.07
N PHE A 672 -18.95 20.79 13.37
CA PHE A 672 -18.69 19.73 14.35
C PHE A 672 -19.84 18.72 14.45
N ALA A 673 -21.10 19.17 14.48
CA ALA A 673 -22.26 18.30 14.51
C ALA A 673 -22.42 17.44 13.24
N LEU A 674 -22.16 18.02 12.06
CA LEU A 674 -22.20 17.30 10.78
C LEU A 674 -21.06 16.27 10.65
N LEU A 675 -19.88 16.57 11.20
CA LEU A 675 -18.76 15.62 11.27
C LEU A 675 -18.96 14.54 12.34
N ALA A 676 -19.57 14.86 13.48
CA ALA A 676 -19.98 13.86 14.47
C ALA A 676 -21.02 12.90 13.87
N PHE A 677 -21.99 13.41 13.11
CA PHE A 677 -22.93 12.60 12.34
C PHE A 677 -22.22 11.72 11.30
N GLN A 678 -21.20 12.24 10.60
CA GLN A 678 -20.37 11.43 9.70
C GLN A 678 -19.63 10.29 10.43
N VAL A 679 -19.08 10.54 11.61
CA VAL A 679 -18.44 9.51 12.45
C VAL A 679 -19.47 8.44 12.88
N LEU A 680 -20.65 8.86 13.35
CA LEU A 680 -21.73 7.94 13.75
C LEU A 680 -22.20 7.07 12.57
N CYS A 681 -22.33 7.64 11.38
CA CYS A 681 -22.64 6.89 10.16
C CYS A 681 -21.52 5.90 9.78
N CYS A 682 -20.25 6.24 9.96
CA CYS A 682 -19.14 5.30 9.75
C CYS A 682 -19.14 4.17 10.80
N ILE A 683 -19.47 4.45 12.06
CA ILE A 683 -19.63 3.41 13.12
C ILE A 683 -20.81 2.49 12.78
N LEU A 684 -21.94 3.04 12.33
CA LEU A 684 -23.08 2.25 11.85
C LEU A 684 -22.71 1.39 10.62
N ALA A 685 -21.92 1.93 9.69
CA ALA A 685 -21.41 1.19 8.54
C ALA A 685 -20.56 -0.01 8.99
N PHE A 686 -19.66 0.15 9.97
CA PHE A 686 -18.90 -0.95 10.56
C PHE A 686 -19.80 -1.99 11.26
N PHE A 687 -20.82 -1.56 12.00
CA PHE A 687 -21.78 -2.46 12.64
C PHE A 687 -22.60 -3.27 11.63
N ILE A 688 -23.07 -2.63 10.55
CA ILE A 688 -23.74 -3.33 9.43
C ILE A 688 -22.76 -4.32 8.78
N ARG A 689 -21.52 -3.88 8.51
CA ARG A 689 -20.47 -4.63 7.81
C ARG A 689 -20.00 -5.88 8.56
N TYR A 690 -19.83 -5.82 9.88
CA TYR A 690 -19.27 -6.91 10.69
C TYR A 690 -20.25 -7.60 11.64
N GLY A 691 -21.39 -6.97 11.96
CA GLY A 691 -22.43 -7.55 12.82
C GLY A 691 -23.65 -8.11 12.06
N ILE A 692 -24.08 -7.45 10.99
CA ILE A 692 -25.37 -7.77 10.31
C ILE A 692 -25.17 -8.49 8.95
N SER A 693 -24.05 -8.25 8.27
CA SER A 693 -23.77 -8.71 6.91
C SER A 693 -24.01 -10.20 6.65
N GLY A 694 -23.69 -11.09 7.59
CA GLY A 694 -23.93 -12.54 7.48
C GLY A 694 -25.41 -12.95 7.41
N TYR A 695 -26.33 -12.11 7.91
CA TYR A 695 -27.77 -12.29 7.73
C TYR A 695 -28.24 -11.85 6.32
N LEU A 696 -27.45 -11.02 5.63
CA LEU A 696 -27.79 -10.44 4.31
C LEU A 696 -27.09 -11.14 3.13
N TYR A 697 -25.95 -11.79 3.35
CA TYR A 697 -25.17 -12.50 2.32
C TYR A 697 -24.66 -13.85 2.86
N ASP A 698 -24.35 -14.81 2.00
CA ASP A 698 -23.76 -16.10 2.43
C ASP A 698 -22.26 -15.96 2.70
N PHE A 699 -21.59 -15.13 1.90
CA PHE A 699 -20.18 -14.82 2.02
C PHE A 699 -20.01 -13.34 2.35
N VAL A 700 -19.32 -13.07 3.46
CA VAL A 700 -18.91 -11.73 3.87
C VAL A 700 -17.41 -11.58 3.56
N GLN A 701 -17.10 -11.45 2.27
CA GLN A 701 -15.79 -10.92 1.81
C GLN A 701 -15.66 -9.46 2.18
#